data_AF-A0A6J8CXQ7-F1
#
_entry.id   AF-A0A6J8CXQ7-F1
#
_cell.length_a   1.000
_cell.length_b   1.000
_cell.length_c   1.000
_cell.angle_alpha   90.00
_cell.angle_beta   90.00
_cell.angle_gamma   90.00
#
_symmetry.space_group_name_H-M   'P 1'
#
loop_
_entity.id
_entity.type
_entity.pdbx_description
1 polymer ?
#
loop_
_entity_poly.entity_id
_entity_poly.type
_entity_poly.pdbx_seq_one_letter_code
_entity_poly.pdbx_strand_id
1 'polypeptide(L)'
;MPHFMETHLLILKTIILLLLVESHGHILLQDYKDHPCIRPCKADYPMTCEYNFTVEYYYTLTKSCYDCPYNTTDCERPHCVPADGNQRGIITVNRMLPGPGIHVCYNDTIVVNVHNKLEGSEGTSIHWHGIHQRESQFMDGVAMVTQCPILPYTSFQYKFKASTPGTHFWHAHSGLQRSDGFFGPLVIRQTPEQDPQYNMYDIDTPEYTVIINDWLTELSINKFAHHYLADGDNKPASMLINGKGAFQKFTASTGSEVYTPFEVFTIDSGRQYRFRLISNGLLYCPKQISIDDHNLTVIATDGTPIEPIEVESLVMYNGERYDVIINGDQPVDNYWMRVVGLADCEVKNASQHAIIRYRGANETDPSESRFHDDGKRDGKILNPLNTQETETLIPVSTLVSKLDDDASLKDVPDKRFYLAMDFYNISNYRLNDMYQMHDHIHFTPQINHISNILPPSPVLSQFNDIPKELLCNPETLSKTTDCTKEYCECVHVQKVSLGDTVELVLIDEGHTFDANHPMHLHGNYFRVVGMDRLGSTTTLDEVKQLDKLGLLQRNLTKRAAKDTITVPDGGYTIVRFHAINPGSMLLIQVNTFDAKDTITVPDGGYTFVRFHAINPGSLLLIQVNMSDAKDAITVPDGGYFIVRFHATNPGSMLLIQVKIFDAKDTITVPDGGYTIDSCHATYPGFKDIIRGQFIIFLQALNSIMKVKFMLLAVCAVLLCINIVKGSSSDGGDRNDGGRFRGRLRGGSSDSSDSSNGGSRRRRPNKCYYQCDYALYKSVEGTKPLNYNFNRYRRGHGGNFGGYRRYRYGYNRGYGGFRRYRFGNNGGFRRSGFGNNGGFRRSGFRNNGGFSSIKLSQQRRLFVDQALVTTAVFRRSGFRNNGGFRRSGFHNNGGFRRSGFGNNGGFRQSGFGNDGGFRRSGFGNNGGFRRSGFGNNGAFVDQALVTTAAFRRSGFGNNGGFRRSGFGNNGGFRRSGFDNNGGFRRSGFGNNGGFRRSGFGNNGGFRRSGFGIKGGFRRSGFHNNVGFRRSGFRNNGGFSSIRLW
;
A
#
# COMPACT_ATOMS: atom_id res chain seq x y z
N MET A 1 -16.51 59.08 8.85
CA MET A 1 -16.67 57.84 9.64
C MET A 1 -17.09 56.60 8.83
N PRO A 2 -17.96 56.64 7.78
CA PRO A 2 -18.44 55.41 7.11
C PRO A 2 -17.34 54.46 6.59
N HIS A 3 -16.38 54.96 5.81
CA HIS A 3 -15.32 54.17 5.15
C HIS A 3 -14.46 53.28 6.08
N PHE A 4 -14.39 53.62 7.37
CA PHE A 4 -13.61 52.85 8.34
C PHE A 4 -14.33 51.57 8.81
N MET A 5 -15.65 51.46 8.60
CA MET A 5 -16.41 50.23 8.87
C MET A 5 -16.40 49.27 7.69
N GLU A 6 -16.51 49.76 6.45
CA GLU A 6 -16.55 48.92 5.25
C GLU A 6 -15.26 48.10 5.08
N THR A 7 -14.12 48.78 5.20
CA THR A 7 -12.78 48.18 5.10
C THR A 7 -12.55 47.12 6.18
N HIS A 8 -12.99 47.37 7.43
CA HIS A 8 -12.96 46.36 8.50
C HIS A 8 -13.96 45.21 8.29
N LEU A 9 -15.16 45.45 7.73
CA LEU A 9 -16.09 44.37 7.37
C LEU A 9 -15.52 43.48 6.27
N LEU A 10 -14.84 44.05 5.28
CA LEU A 10 -14.21 43.31 4.19
C LEU A 10 -13.12 42.38 4.74
N ILE A 11 -12.20 42.92 5.55
CA ILE A 11 -11.14 42.16 6.24
C ILE A 11 -11.74 41.05 7.11
N LEU A 12 -12.82 41.33 7.85
CA LEU A 12 -13.48 40.33 8.68
C LEU A 12 -14.11 39.20 7.86
N LYS A 13 -14.73 39.51 6.71
CA LYS A 13 -15.22 38.49 5.75
C LYS A 13 -14.07 37.62 5.22
N THR A 14 -12.95 38.22 4.79
CA THR A 14 -11.78 37.45 4.31
C THR A 14 -11.19 36.55 5.39
N ILE A 15 -11.09 37.03 6.64
CA ILE A 15 -10.61 36.24 7.77
C ILE A 15 -11.57 35.09 8.11
N ILE A 16 -12.89 35.31 8.05
CA ILE A 16 -13.90 34.26 8.25
C ILE A 16 -13.82 33.22 7.14
N LEU A 17 -13.62 33.63 5.87
CA LEU A 17 -13.45 32.71 4.74
C LEU A 17 -12.22 31.81 4.93
N LEU A 18 -11.07 32.40 5.28
CA LEU A 18 -9.83 31.66 5.58
C LEU A 18 -9.99 30.70 6.77
N LEU A 19 -10.67 31.13 7.84
CA LEU A 19 -10.95 30.27 8.99
C LEU A 19 -11.95 29.15 8.69
N LEU A 20 -12.88 29.35 7.75
CA LEU A 20 -13.80 28.30 7.29
C LEU A 20 -13.03 27.21 6.51
N VAL A 21 -12.06 27.59 5.69
CA VAL A 21 -11.13 26.67 5.02
C VAL A 21 -10.28 25.90 6.06
N GLU A 22 -9.65 26.58 7.03
CA GLU A 22 -8.89 25.90 8.10
C GLU A 22 -9.77 24.99 8.99
N SER A 23 -11.05 25.31 9.16
CA SER A 23 -11.95 24.53 10.04
C SER A 23 -12.43 23.21 9.43
N HIS A 24 -12.45 23.09 8.10
CA HIS A 24 -12.81 21.87 7.39
C HIS A 24 -11.59 20.98 7.12
N GLY A 25 -10.80 20.74 8.19
CA GLY A 25 -9.60 19.88 8.19
C GLY A 25 -9.86 18.38 7.99
N HIS A 26 -10.75 18.03 7.07
CA HIS A 26 -10.55 16.82 6.27
C HIS A 26 -9.26 16.99 5.48
N ILE A 27 -8.41 15.97 5.46
CA ILE A 27 -7.39 15.88 4.41
C ILE A 27 -8.14 15.51 3.15
N LEU A 28 -8.54 16.52 2.38
CA LEU A 28 -8.88 16.36 0.97
C LEU A 28 -7.63 15.77 0.30
N LEU A 29 -7.78 14.58 -0.27
CA LEU A 29 -6.72 13.97 -1.06
C LEU A 29 -6.70 14.76 -2.37
N GLN A 30 -5.52 15.29 -2.73
CA GLN A 30 -5.38 16.11 -3.94
C GLN A 30 -5.57 15.22 -5.18
N ASP A 31 -6.37 15.71 -6.12
CA ASP A 31 -6.63 15.12 -7.43
C ASP A 31 -5.68 15.63 -8.52
N TYR A 32 -4.99 16.74 -8.25
CA TYR A 32 -3.94 17.36 -9.07
C TYR A 32 -4.41 17.96 -10.41
N LYS A 33 -5.73 18.14 -10.61
CA LYS A 33 -6.29 18.79 -11.81
C LYS A 33 -5.74 20.21 -12.04
N ASP A 34 -5.59 20.99 -10.96
CA ASP A 34 -5.01 22.34 -10.98
C ASP A 34 -3.53 22.37 -10.53
N HIS A 35 -2.74 21.32 -10.78
CA HIS A 35 -1.36 21.26 -10.29
C HIS A 35 -0.43 22.27 -10.99
N PRO A 36 0.44 23.03 -10.28
CA PRO A 36 1.26 24.08 -10.88
C PRO A 36 2.26 23.66 -11.98
N CYS A 37 2.53 22.37 -12.18
CA CYS A 37 3.32 21.92 -13.34
C CYS A 37 2.51 21.76 -14.63
N ILE A 38 1.16 21.78 -14.55
CA ILE A 38 0.24 21.89 -15.68
C ILE A 38 0.29 23.33 -16.21
N ARG A 39 1.33 23.62 -17.00
CA ARG A 39 1.67 24.95 -17.52
C ARG A 39 2.13 24.87 -18.98
N PRO A 40 2.12 25.98 -19.74
CA PRO A 40 2.85 26.06 -21.00
C PRO A 40 4.36 25.91 -20.76
N CYS A 41 5.02 25.02 -21.49
CA CYS A 41 6.43 24.72 -21.28
C CYS A 41 7.37 25.81 -21.83
N LYS A 42 8.49 26.05 -21.14
CA LYS A 42 9.48 27.07 -21.46
C LYS A 42 10.88 26.56 -21.13
N ALA A 43 11.85 26.78 -22.01
CA ALA A 43 13.18 26.17 -21.92
C ALA A 43 13.95 26.56 -20.63
N ASP A 44 13.90 27.84 -20.25
CA ASP A 44 14.75 28.39 -19.17
C ASP A 44 14.24 28.11 -17.74
N TYR A 45 13.10 27.43 -17.56
CA TYR A 45 12.44 27.33 -16.25
C TYR A 45 11.91 25.93 -15.89
N PRO A 46 12.81 24.94 -15.70
CA PRO A 46 12.45 23.64 -15.12
C PRO A 46 12.02 23.82 -13.66
N MET A 47 10.94 23.13 -13.28
CA MET A 47 10.34 23.14 -11.94
C MET A 47 10.59 21.83 -11.20
N THR A 48 10.42 21.85 -9.88
CA THR A 48 10.24 20.62 -9.09
C THR A 48 8.74 20.40 -8.90
N CYS A 49 8.24 19.27 -9.42
CA CYS A 49 6.84 18.90 -9.42
C CYS A 49 6.59 17.88 -8.31
N GLU A 50 6.13 18.38 -7.15
CA GLU A 50 5.88 17.54 -5.98
C GLU A 50 4.46 16.98 -5.96
N TYR A 51 4.36 15.67 -5.73
CA TYR A 51 3.12 14.90 -5.58
C TYR A 51 3.18 14.07 -4.30
N ASN A 52 2.03 13.94 -3.63
CA ASN A 52 1.84 13.11 -2.44
C ASN A 52 0.77 12.05 -2.73
N PHE A 53 1.19 10.81 -2.83
CA PHE A 53 0.39 9.65 -3.21
C PHE A 53 0.08 8.80 -1.96
N THR A 54 -1.18 8.78 -1.53
CA THR A 54 -1.69 7.79 -0.57
C THR A 54 -2.18 6.57 -1.33
N VAL A 55 -1.53 5.42 -1.11
CA VAL A 55 -1.99 4.12 -1.61
C VAL A 55 -2.86 3.47 -0.53
N GLU A 56 -4.13 3.22 -0.82
CA GLU A 56 -5.02 2.48 0.09
C GLU A 56 -6.02 1.58 -0.66
N TYR A 57 -6.43 0.48 -0.03
CA TYR A 57 -7.56 -0.30 -0.51
C TYR A 57 -8.84 0.52 -0.44
N TYR A 58 -9.63 0.45 -1.50
CA TYR A 58 -10.90 1.13 -1.66
C TYR A 58 -11.93 0.17 -2.25
N TYR A 59 -13.05 0.70 -2.72
CA TYR A 59 -14.16 -0.08 -3.28
C TYR A 59 -14.77 0.75 -4.43
N THR A 60 -15.37 0.11 -5.42
CA THR A 60 -16.18 0.81 -6.44
C THR A 60 -17.56 1.19 -5.89
N LEU A 61 -18.20 2.22 -6.43
CA LEU A 61 -19.49 2.76 -5.96
C LEU A 61 -19.57 2.95 -4.43
N THR A 62 -18.55 3.60 -3.84
CA THR A 62 -18.56 3.89 -2.40
C THR A 62 -19.64 4.88 -2.00
N LYS A 63 -19.80 5.08 -0.68
CA LYS A 63 -20.66 6.13 -0.10
C LYS A 63 -20.30 7.56 -0.52
N SER A 64 -19.14 7.79 -1.14
CA SER A 64 -18.79 9.06 -1.75
C SER A 64 -19.65 9.35 -2.99
N CYS A 65 -20.05 8.31 -3.71
CA CYS A 65 -20.86 8.33 -4.94
C CYS A 65 -22.36 8.57 -4.72
N TYR A 66 -22.81 8.73 -3.46
CA TYR A 66 -24.21 8.97 -3.09
C TYR A 66 -25.22 8.02 -3.78
N ASP A 67 -25.96 8.47 -4.80
CA ASP A 67 -26.99 7.71 -5.54
C ASP A 67 -26.54 7.33 -6.99
N CYS A 68 -25.25 7.42 -7.33
CA CYS A 68 -24.70 6.89 -8.59
C CYS A 68 -25.00 5.37 -8.71
N PRO A 69 -25.44 4.86 -9.88
CA PRO A 69 -25.60 5.57 -11.15
C PRO A 69 -26.98 6.19 -11.40
N TYR A 70 -27.95 6.06 -10.47
CA TYR A 70 -29.30 6.62 -10.63
C TYR A 70 -29.32 8.16 -10.75
N ASN A 71 -28.27 8.83 -10.26
CA ASN A 71 -27.93 10.20 -10.63
C ASN A 71 -26.50 10.23 -11.18
N THR A 72 -26.34 10.55 -12.47
CA THR A 72 -25.04 10.66 -13.15
C THR A 72 -24.16 11.76 -12.55
N THR A 73 -24.75 12.87 -12.11
CA THR A 73 -24.04 13.97 -11.41
C THR A 73 -23.39 13.48 -10.10
N ASP A 74 -23.96 12.45 -9.46
CA ASP A 74 -23.39 11.89 -8.24
C ASP A 74 -22.21 10.93 -8.49
N CYS A 75 -21.98 10.51 -9.74
CA CYS A 75 -20.80 9.72 -10.12
C CYS A 75 -19.52 10.58 -10.20
N GLU A 76 -19.62 11.87 -10.52
CA GLU A 76 -18.50 12.82 -10.60
C GLU A 76 -18.09 13.44 -9.24
N ARG A 77 -18.62 12.90 -8.13
CA ARG A 77 -18.35 13.43 -6.77
C ARG A 77 -16.91 13.17 -6.34
N PRO A 78 -16.26 14.07 -5.58
CA PRO A 78 -14.92 13.84 -5.05
C PRO A 78 -14.78 12.53 -4.25
N HIS A 79 -13.82 11.70 -4.67
CA HIS A 79 -13.58 10.33 -4.20
C HIS A 79 -14.71 9.31 -4.50
N CYS A 80 -15.64 9.61 -5.41
CA CYS A 80 -16.38 8.55 -6.09
C CYS A 80 -15.44 7.79 -7.04
N VAL A 81 -15.67 6.49 -7.18
CA VAL A 81 -15.06 5.65 -8.21
C VAL A 81 -16.19 4.79 -8.78
N PRO A 82 -16.78 5.17 -9.93
CA PRO A 82 -17.86 4.39 -10.55
C PRO A 82 -17.35 3.08 -11.18
N ALA A 83 -16.17 3.13 -11.82
CA ALA A 83 -15.63 2.03 -12.63
C ALA A 83 -16.67 1.54 -13.67
N ASP A 84 -16.78 0.23 -13.83
CA ASP A 84 -17.73 -0.50 -14.68
C ASP A 84 -19.13 -0.64 -14.04
N GLY A 85 -19.32 -0.06 -12.85
CA GLY A 85 -20.51 -0.17 -12.02
C GLY A 85 -20.59 -1.45 -11.18
N ASN A 86 -19.73 -2.44 -11.41
CA ASN A 86 -19.69 -3.64 -10.57
C ASN A 86 -19.04 -3.32 -9.21
N GLN A 87 -19.62 -3.83 -8.12
CA GLN A 87 -19.23 -3.51 -6.74
C GLN A 87 -18.13 -4.44 -6.21
N ARG A 88 -16.86 -4.06 -6.42
CA ARG A 88 -15.66 -4.84 -6.06
C ARG A 88 -14.62 -4.06 -5.26
N GLY A 89 -13.73 -4.79 -4.60
CA GLY A 89 -12.53 -4.24 -3.97
C GLY A 89 -11.50 -3.80 -5.00
N ILE A 90 -10.81 -2.70 -4.72
CA ILE A 90 -9.78 -2.09 -5.58
C ILE A 90 -8.65 -1.51 -4.73
N ILE A 91 -7.51 -1.21 -5.34
CA ILE A 91 -6.46 -0.34 -4.79
C ILE A 91 -6.56 1.01 -5.50
N THR A 92 -6.41 2.10 -4.77
CA THR A 92 -6.42 3.46 -5.35
C THR A 92 -5.23 4.27 -4.87
N VAL A 93 -4.79 5.20 -5.71
CA VAL A 93 -4.01 6.35 -5.26
C VAL A 93 -4.97 7.51 -5.03
N ASN A 94 -4.92 8.10 -3.83
CA ASN A 94 -5.73 9.27 -3.44
C ASN A 94 -7.27 9.09 -3.59
N ARG A 95 -7.77 7.84 -3.68
CA ARG A 95 -9.18 7.47 -3.98
C ARG A 95 -9.65 7.90 -5.36
N MET A 96 -8.74 7.87 -6.32
CA MET A 96 -9.03 8.05 -7.74
C MET A 96 -8.77 6.73 -8.48
N LEU A 97 -9.50 6.54 -9.57
CA LEU A 97 -9.25 5.53 -10.61
C LEU A 97 -9.57 6.23 -11.94
N PRO A 98 -8.57 6.49 -12.81
CA PRO A 98 -7.13 6.30 -12.63
C PRO A 98 -6.60 7.17 -11.48
N GLY A 99 -5.40 6.87 -10.99
CA GLY A 99 -4.69 7.72 -10.04
C GLY A 99 -4.28 9.08 -10.65
N PRO A 100 -3.73 10.00 -9.82
CA PRO A 100 -3.36 11.35 -10.26
C PRO A 100 -2.46 11.38 -11.50
N GLY A 101 -2.87 12.18 -12.49
CA GLY A 101 -2.06 12.44 -13.69
C GLY A 101 -0.84 13.31 -13.39
N ILE A 102 0.33 12.89 -13.89
CA ILE A 102 1.58 13.65 -13.77
C ILE A 102 1.87 14.32 -15.11
N HIS A 103 1.43 15.56 -15.27
CA HIS A 103 1.70 16.36 -16.48
C HIS A 103 2.74 17.42 -16.14
N VAL A 104 3.90 17.33 -16.79
CA VAL A 104 5.08 18.18 -16.54
C VAL A 104 5.73 18.60 -17.85
N CYS A 105 6.77 19.42 -17.77
CA CYS A 105 7.60 19.82 -18.90
C CYS A 105 8.92 19.05 -18.93
N TYR A 106 9.52 18.93 -20.11
CA TYR A 106 10.87 18.38 -20.28
C TYR A 106 11.88 19.05 -19.35
N ASN A 107 12.78 18.25 -18.76
CA ASN A 107 13.79 18.63 -17.76
C ASN A 107 13.24 19.15 -16.41
N ASP A 108 11.91 19.11 -16.16
CA ASP A 108 11.36 19.20 -14.80
C ASP A 108 11.91 18.06 -13.91
N THR A 109 11.87 18.26 -12.59
CA THR A 109 12.17 17.22 -11.60
C THR A 109 10.87 16.71 -10.98
N ILE A 110 10.52 15.45 -11.26
CA ILE A 110 9.35 14.78 -10.67
C ILE A 110 9.74 14.31 -9.26
N VAL A 111 8.88 14.58 -8.27
CA VAL A 111 9.05 14.10 -6.88
C VAL A 111 7.73 13.52 -6.40
N VAL A 112 7.68 12.21 -6.14
CA VAL A 112 6.46 11.53 -5.68
C VAL A 112 6.71 10.88 -4.32
N ASN A 113 6.08 11.44 -3.28
CA ASN A 113 6.05 10.86 -1.94
C ASN A 113 4.94 9.79 -1.87
N VAL A 114 5.34 8.52 -1.89
CA VAL A 114 4.42 7.38 -1.85
C VAL A 114 4.26 6.89 -0.42
N HIS A 115 3.03 6.90 0.08
CA HIS A 115 2.63 6.41 1.40
C HIS A 115 1.84 5.11 1.26
N ASN A 116 2.47 3.96 1.53
CA ASN A 116 1.79 2.66 1.53
C ASN A 116 0.87 2.55 2.77
N LYS A 117 -0.45 2.45 2.56
CA LYS A 117 -1.46 2.16 3.60
C LYS A 117 -2.30 0.92 3.25
N LEU A 118 -1.72 -0.05 2.54
CA LEU A 118 -2.35 -1.34 2.25
C LEU A 118 -2.51 -2.15 3.56
N GLU A 119 -3.71 -2.12 4.14
CA GLU A 119 -4.03 -2.75 5.44
C GLU A 119 -3.73 -4.27 5.47
N GLY A 120 -3.75 -4.93 4.31
CA GLY A 120 -3.38 -6.34 4.09
C GLY A 120 -1.92 -6.70 4.41
N SER A 121 -1.08 -5.70 4.71
CA SER A 121 0.36 -5.85 4.98
C SER A 121 1.21 -6.25 3.76
N GLU A 122 0.75 -5.88 2.56
CA GLU A 122 1.49 -6.03 1.30
C GLU A 122 2.56 -4.95 1.11
N GLY A 123 3.71 -5.34 0.58
CA GLY A 123 4.66 -4.40 -0.02
C GLY A 123 4.10 -3.82 -1.33
N THR A 124 4.62 -2.67 -1.76
CA THR A 124 4.25 -2.08 -3.06
C THR A 124 5.39 -1.25 -3.65
N SER A 125 5.32 -0.93 -4.94
CA SER A 125 6.29 -0.07 -5.65
C SER A 125 5.64 0.50 -6.91
N ILE A 126 6.07 1.68 -7.35
CA ILE A 126 5.54 2.34 -8.57
C ILE A 126 6.63 2.37 -9.63
N HIS A 127 6.37 1.76 -10.79
CA HIS A 127 7.16 1.91 -12.00
C HIS A 127 6.64 3.06 -12.87
N TRP A 128 7.53 3.59 -13.70
CA TRP A 128 7.35 4.78 -14.54
C TRP A 128 7.53 4.36 -16.00
N HIS A 129 6.50 3.74 -16.57
CA HIS A 129 6.53 3.04 -17.86
C HIS A 129 6.99 3.97 -18.98
N GLY A 130 8.08 3.59 -19.64
CA GLY A 130 8.74 4.36 -20.71
C GLY A 130 9.70 5.47 -20.25
N ILE A 131 9.84 5.71 -18.94
CA ILE A 131 10.87 6.62 -18.42
C ILE A 131 12.20 5.89 -18.32
N HIS A 132 13.21 6.38 -19.05
CA HIS A 132 14.53 5.73 -19.11
C HIS A 132 15.30 5.66 -17.79
N GLN A 133 14.94 6.42 -16.75
CA GLN A 133 15.63 6.44 -15.43
C GLN A 133 17.17 6.58 -15.51
N ARG A 134 17.68 7.27 -16.55
CA ARG A 134 19.12 7.56 -16.67
C ARG A 134 19.58 8.35 -15.45
N GLU A 135 20.74 7.97 -14.89
CA GLU A 135 21.28 8.48 -13.62
C GLU A 135 20.39 8.20 -12.37
N SER A 136 19.29 7.46 -12.53
CA SER A 136 18.22 7.32 -11.52
C SER A 136 17.60 5.91 -11.48
N GLN A 137 18.34 4.88 -11.91
CA GLN A 137 17.83 3.50 -12.12
C GLN A 137 17.24 2.87 -10.85
N PHE A 138 17.68 3.30 -9.67
CA PHE A 138 17.13 2.91 -8.35
C PHE A 138 15.75 3.52 -8.03
N MET A 139 15.24 4.40 -8.89
CA MET A 139 13.88 4.96 -8.85
C MET A 139 12.93 4.30 -9.86
N ASP A 140 13.40 3.31 -10.62
CA ASP A 140 12.61 2.64 -11.66
C ASP A 140 11.41 1.85 -11.13
N GLY A 141 11.41 1.43 -9.85
CA GLY A 141 10.20 0.92 -9.22
C GLY A 141 9.95 -0.59 -9.31
N VAL A 142 10.74 -1.34 -10.06
CA VAL A 142 10.60 -2.81 -10.13
C VAL A 142 11.00 -3.44 -8.80
N ALA A 143 10.02 -4.07 -8.13
CA ALA A 143 10.25 -4.83 -6.92
C ALA A 143 11.22 -5.99 -7.16
N MET A 144 12.20 -6.14 -6.28
CA MET A 144 13.24 -7.16 -6.33
C MET A 144 14.18 -7.10 -7.56
N VAL A 145 14.10 -6.08 -8.42
CA VAL A 145 15.13 -5.80 -9.43
C VAL A 145 15.85 -4.50 -9.10
N THR A 146 15.17 -3.36 -9.15
CA THR A 146 15.78 -2.05 -8.92
C THR A 146 15.65 -1.58 -7.46
N GLN A 147 14.62 -2.04 -6.73
CA GLN A 147 14.44 -1.73 -5.31
C GLN A 147 13.72 -2.85 -4.50
N CYS A 148 13.80 -2.78 -3.18
CA CYS A 148 12.87 -3.50 -2.31
C CYS A 148 11.46 -2.85 -2.35
N PRO A 149 10.38 -3.61 -2.14
CA PRO A 149 9.04 -3.06 -1.96
C PRO A 149 8.95 -2.09 -0.78
N ILE A 150 8.18 -1.00 -0.96
CA ILE A 150 7.78 -0.05 0.07
C ILE A 150 6.90 -0.79 1.08
N LEU A 151 7.40 -0.97 2.30
CA LEU A 151 6.71 -1.75 3.34
C LEU A 151 5.41 -1.08 3.82
N PRO A 152 4.43 -1.88 4.30
CA PRO A 152 3.18 -1.37 4.87
C PRO A 152 3.40 -0.28 5.93
N TYR A 153 2.61 0.79 5.86
CA TYR A 153 2.66 1.94 6.76
C TYR A 153 4.00 2.69 6.77
N THR A 154 4.88 2.44 5.79
CA THR A 154 6.10 3.22 5.55
C THR A 154 5.89 4.18 4.37
N SER A 155 6.94 4.87 3.94
CA SER A 155 6.88 5.79 2.81
C SER A 155 8.22 5.88 2.10
N PHE A 156 8.18 6.13 0.80
CA PHE A 156 9.33 6.26 -0.07
C PHE A 156 9.15 7.50 -0.96
N GLN A 157 10.24 8.14 -1.37
CA GLN A 157 10.21 9.28 -2.28
C GLN A 157 10.88 8.88 -3.59
N TYR A 158 10.10 8.79 -4.65
CA TYR A 158 10.65 8.74 -6.01
C TYR A 158 11.10 10.15 -6.40
N LYS A 159 12.31 10.27 -6.96
CA LYS A 159 12.83 11.54 -7.46
C LYS A 159 13.74 11.33 -8.68
N PHE A 160 13.31 11.82 -9.83
CA PHE A 160 14.02 11.70 -11.11
C PHE A 160 13.69 12.89 -12.03
N LYS A 161 14.41 13.03 -13.14
CA LYS A 161 14.13 14.06 -14.15
C LYS A 161 13.10 13.60 -15.18
N ALA A 162 12.26 14.51 -15.64
CA ALA A 162 11.43 14.38 -16.83
C ALA A 162 12.28 14.45 -18.12
N SER A 163 13.14 13.44 -18.31
CA SER A 163 14.17 13.41 -19.38
C SER A 163 13.73 12.71 -20.67
N THR A 164 12.50 12.18 -20.71
CA THR A 164 11.95 11.45 -21.86
C THR A 164 10.61 12.10 -22.23
N PRO A 165 10.54 12.92 -23.29
CA PRO A 165 9.29 13.51 -23.77
C PRO A 165 8.22 12.48 -24.14
N GLY A 166 6.98 12.96 -24.28
CA GLY A 166 5.85 12.21 -24.83
C GLY A 166 4.90 11.63 -23.79
N THR A 167 4.15 10.61 -24.22
CA THR A 167 3.07 9.96 -23.47
C THR A 167 3.56 8.67 -22.82
N HIS A 168 3.45 8.64 -21.49
CA HIS A 168 3.92 7.60 -20.59
C HIS A 168 2.82 7.31 -19.54
N PHE A 169 3.08 6.38 -18.62
CA PHE A 169 2.21 6.18 -17.47
C PHE A 169 3.00 5.65 -16.27
N TRP A 170 2.35 5.57 -15.13
CA TRP A 170 2.91 4.97 -13.92
C TRP A 170 1.95 3.91 -13.40
N HIS A 171 2.49 2.80 -12.89
CA HIS A 171 1.67 1.70 -12.37
C HIS A 171 2.38 0.95 -11.24
N ALA A 172 1.62 0.19 -10.44
CA ALA A 172 2.22 -0.68 -9.44
C ALA A 172 3.04 -1.80 -10.10
N HIS A 173 4.27 -2.00 -9.63
CA HIS A 173 5.18 -3.05 -10.12
C HIS A 173 5.53 -4.06 -9.02
N SER A 174 4.53 -4.39 -8.21
CA SER A 174 4.58 -5.33 -7.08
C SER A 174 3.37 -6.26 -7.15
N GLY A 175 3.58 -7.50 -7.63
CA GLY A 175 2.51 -8.47 -7.84
C GLY A 175 1.39 -7.94 -8.75
N LEU A 176 0.16 -8.39 -8.51
CA LEU A 176 -1.01 -8.09 -9.35
C LEU A 176 -1.64 -6.71 -9.09
N GLN A 177 -0.96 -5.81 -8.34
CA GLN A 177 -1.58 -4.60 -7.79
C GLN A 177 -2.04 -3.58 -8.84
N ARG A 178 -1.42 -3.54 -10.04
CA ARG A 178 -1.87 -2.64 -11.13
C ARG A 178 -3.30 -3.00 -11.59
N SER A 179 -3.59 -4.30 -11.64
CA SER A 179 -4.85 -4.86 -12.15
C SER A 179 -6.05 -4.60 -11.23
N ASP A 180 -5.78 -4.26 -9.97
CA ASP A 180 -6.82 -3.86 -9.01
C ASP A 180 -6.99 -2.33 -8.92
N GLY A 181 -6.41 -1.54 -9.83
CA GLY A 181 -6.64 -0.09 -9.95
C GLY A 181 -5.44 0.83 -9.65
N PHE A 182 -4.26 0.27 -9.38
CA PHE A 182 -3.09 1.05 -9.00
C PHE A 182 -2.24 1.47 -10.22
N PHE A 183 -2.72 2.49 -10.94
CA PHE A 183 -2.05 3.12 -12.09
C PHE A 183 -2.53 4.57 -12.32
N GLY A 184 -1.85 5.33 -13.18
CA GLY A 184 -2.27 6.66 -13.65
C GLY A 184 -1.35 7.22 -14.75
N PRO A 185 -1.77 8.26 -15.49
CA PRO A 185 -1.03 8.76 -16.65
C PRO A 185 0.19 9.63 -16.27
N LEU A 186 1.16 9.72 -17.18
CA LEU A 186 2.35 10.57 -17.05
C LEU A 186 2.69 11.19 -18.42
N VAL A 187 2.71 12.51 -18.53
CA VAL A 187 2.96 13.20 -19.81
C VAL A 187 4.07 14.25 -19.62
N ILE A 188 5.10 14.16 -20.46
CA ILE A 188 6.24 15.09 -20.46
C ILE A 188 6.19 15.89 -21.76
N ARG A 189 5.68 17.12 -21.68
CA ARG A 189 5.53 18.00 -22.84
C ARG A 189 6.80 18.82 -23.09
N GLN A 190 7.04 19.16 -24.35
CA GLN A 190 8.16 19.99 -24.80
C GLN A 190 7.71 21.44 -25.04
N THR A 191 8.65 22.32 -25.41
CA THR A 191 8.31 23.65 -25.92
C THR A 191 7.90 23.56 -27.41
N PRO A 192 7.18 24.56 -27.96
CA PRO A 192 6.78 24.58 -29.38
C PRO A 192 7.93 24.37 -30.37
N GLU A 193 9.12 24.84 -30.03
CA GLU A 193 10.32 24.77 -30.85
C GLU A 193 11.04 23.41 -30.78
N GLN A 194 10.59 22.53 -29.87
CA GLN A 194 11.19 21.24 -29.58
C GLN A 194 10.28 20.03 -29.90
N ASP A 195 8.96 20.22 -29.99
CA ASP A 195 8.03 19.17 -30.40
C ASP A 195 7.88 19.17 -31.95
N PRO A 196 8.36 18.13 -32.65
CA PRO A 196 8.34 18.09 -34.12
C PRO A 196 6.94 17.91 -34.72
N GLN A 197 5.91 17.76 -33.89
CA GLN A 197 4.50 17.68 -34.28
C GLN A 197 3.68 18.90 -33.82
N TYR A 198 4.29 19.93 -33.23
CA TYR A 198 3.57 21.07 -32.64
C TYR A 198 2.54 21.72 -33.58
N ASN A 199 2.86 21.83 -34.87
CA ASN A 199 1.98 22.44 -35.88
C ASN A 199 0.84 21.54 -36.36
N MET A 200 0.62 20.37 -35.75
CA MET A 200 -0.43 19.41 -36.13
C MET A 200 -1.65 19.44 -35.20
N TYR A 201 -1.65 20.29 -34.16
CA TYR A 201 -2.76 20.38 -33.22
C TYR A 201 -2.93 21.78 -32.63
N ASP A 202 -4.17 22.16 -32.38
CA ASP A 202 -4.52 23.33 -31.59
C ASP A 202 -4.40 23.06 -30.08
N ILE A 203 -4.78 21.85 -29.65
CA ILE A 203 -5.04 21.51 -28.25
C ILE A 203 -4.27 20.26 -27.81
N ASP A 204 -3.44 20.42 -26.76
CA ASP A 204 -2.76 19.36 -26.01
C ASP A 204 -2.84 19.67 -24.50
N THR A 205 -3.91 19.17 -23.87
CA THR A 205 -4.22 19.41 -22.45
C THR A 205 -4.58 18.09 -21.75
N PRO A 206 -4.49 18.01 -20.40
CA PRO A 206 -4.68 16.76 -19.65
C PRO A 206 -6.01 16.03 -19.94
N GLU A 207 -7.06 16.78 -20.29
CA GLU A 207 -8.41 16.28 -20.59
C GLU A 207 -8.45 15.29 -21.77
N TYR A 208 -7.50 15.38 -22.71
CA TYR A 208 -7.41 14.49 -23.89
C TYR A 208 -6.39 13.36 -23.68
N THR A 209 -5.99 13.11 -22.43
CA THR A 209 -5.23 11.91 -22.07
C THR A 209 -6.20 10.76 -21.77
N VAL A 210 -6.05 9.66 -22.50
CA VAL A 210 -6.98 8.53 -22.51
C VAL A 210 -6.26 7.27 -22.05
N ILE A 211 -6.53 6.81 -20.83
CA ILE A 211 -5.99 5.56 -20.32
C ILE A 211 -7.06 4.47 -20.34
N ILE A 212 -6.71 3.36 -20.98
CA ILE A 212 -7.56 2.22 -21.31
C ILE A 212 -7.03 1.01 -20.57
N ASN A 213 -7.91 0.26 -19.92
CA ASN A 213 -7.58 -1.02 -19.30
C ASN A 213 -8.73 -2.01 -19.46
N ASP A 214 -8.43 -3.28 -19.74
CA ASP A 214 -9.36 -4.37 -19.45
C ASP A 214 -9.62 -4.47 -17.94
N TRP A 215 -10.76 -5.02 -17.55
CA TRP A 215 -11.25 -4.94 -16.17
C TRP A 215 -11.89 -6.24 -15.70
N LEU A 216 -11.52 -6.61 -14.48
CA LEU A 216 -11.97 -7.83 -13.81
C LEU A 216 -13.13 -7.54 -12.87
N THR A 217 -14.07 -8.47 -12.78
CA THR A 217 -15.22 -8.38 -11.88
C THR A 217 -14.89 -8.68 -10.41
N GLU A 218 -13.68 -9.15 -10.14
CA GLU A 218 -13.18 -9.56 -8.82
C GLU A 218 -11.69 -9.17 -8.63
N LEU A 219 -11.20 -9.22 -7.38
CA LEU A 219 -9.79 -8.95 -7.09
C LEU A 219 -8.87 -9.89 -7.89
N SER A 220 -7.81 -9.33 -8.47
CA SER A 220 -6.95 -9.99 -9.44
C SER A 220 -6.25 -11.22 -8.85
N ILE A 221 -5.94 -11.20 -7.55
CA ILE A 221 -5.41 -12.37 -6.82
C ILE A 221 -6.42 -13.52 -6.68
N ASN A 222 -7.74 -13.22 -6.63
CA ASN A 222 -8.77 -14.25 -6.63
C ASN A 222 -8.92 -14.85 -8.03
N LYS A 223 -8.98 -14.00 -9.06
CA LYS A 223 -9.04 -14.41 -10.47
C LYS A 223 -7.83 -15.26 -10.88
N PHE A 224 -6.62 -14.86 -10.49
CA PHE A 224 -5.37 -15.62 -10.70
C PHE A 224 -5.43 -17.01 -10.03
N ALA A 225 -5.80 -17.07 -8.76
CA ALA A 225 -5.87 -18.35 -8.03
C ALA A 225 -6.99 -19.26 -8.56
N HIS A 226 -8.11 -18.68 -8.97
CA HIS A 226 -9.23 -19.38 -9.61
C HIS A 226 -8.84 -19.95 -10.98
N HIS A 227 -7.96 -19.26 -11.72
CA HIS A 227 -7.49 -19.71 -13.03
C HIS A 227 -6.45 -20.84 -12.96
N TYR A 228 -5.39 -20.70 -12.15
CA TYR A 228 -4.30 -21.68 -12.15
C TYR A 228 -4.50 -22.84 -11.15
N LEU A 229 -5.37 -22.70 -10.14
CA LEU A 229 -5.51 -23.67 -9.04
C LEU A 229 -6.95 -24.21 -8.87
N ALA A 230 -7.84 -23.92 -9.83
CA ALA A 230 -9.23 -24.36 -9.86
C ALA A 230 -9.77 -24.38 -11.31
N ASP A 231 -11.09 -24.41 -11.49
CA ASP A 231 -11.83 -24.52 -12.76
C ASP A 231 -12.18 -23.16 -13.41
N GLY A 232 -11.42 -22.11 -13.10
CA GLY A 232 -11.70 -20.73 -13.52
C GLY A 232 -11.06 -20.30 -14.85
N ASP A 233 -11.76 -19.44 -15.59
CA ASP A 233 -11.18 -18.70 -16.71
C ASP A 233 -10.34 -17.49 -16.22
N ASN A 234 -9.40 -16.99 -17.03
CA ASN A 234 -8.73 -15.70 -16.83
C ASN A 234 -9.38 -14.51 -17.57
N LYS A 235 -10.35 -14.76 -18.46
CA LYS A 235 -10.93 -13.80 -19.42
C LYS A 235 -11.66 -12.61 -18.75
N PRO A 236 -11.36 -11.36 -19.13
CA PRO A 236 -12.06 -10.17 -18.62
C PRO A 236 -13.48 -10.07 -19.20
N ALA A 237 -14.36 -9.35 -18.53
CA ALA A 237 -15.77 -9.17 -18.97
C ALA A 237 -16.12 -7.71 -19.31
N SER A 238 -15.21 -6.77 -19.04
CA SER A 238 -15.40 -5.34 -19.26
C SER A 238 -14.05 -4.68 -19.49
N MET A 239 -14.07 -3.42 -19.93
CA MET A 239 -12.92 -2.53 -19.99
C MET A 239 -13.32 -1.15 -19.44
N LEU A 240 -12.34 -0.34 -19.04
CA LEU A 240 -12.52 1.05 -18.62
C LEU A 240 -11.80 1.99 -19.58
N ILE A 241 -12.39 3.17 -19.79
CA ILE A 241 -11.75 4.34 -20.39
C ILE A 241 -11.75 5.44 -19.32
N ASN A 242 -10.57 5.97 -18.97
CA ASN A 242 -10.39 6.93 -17.88
C ASN A 242 -11.12 6.52 -16.58
N GLY A 243 -11.08 5.23 -16.24
CA GLY A 243 -11.67 4.69 -15.01
C GLY A 243 -13.21 4.62 -15.01
N LYS A 244 -13.86 4.79 -16.16
CA LYS A 244 -15.32 4.72 -16.35
C LYS A 244 -15.71 3.61 -17.33
N GLY A 245 -16.92 3.08 -17.17
CA GLY A 245 -17.52 2.14 -18.11
C GLY A 245 -18.96 1.76 -17.79
N ALA A 246 -19.75 1.44 -18.81
CA ALA A 246 -21.18 1.16 -18.69
C ALA A 246 -21.50 -0.35 -18.79
N PHE A 247 -21.06 -1.16 -17.82
CA PHE A 247 -21.21 -2.62 -17.85
C PHE A 247 -22.29 -3.15 -16.91
N GLN A 248 -22.21 -2.85 -15.61
CA GLN A 248 -23.19 -3.34 -14.65
C GLN A 248 -24.55 -2.65 -14.87
N LYS A 249 -25.54 -3.47 -15.21
CA LYS A 249 -26.95 -3.09 -15.36
C LYS A 249 -27.61 -2.84 -14.01
N PHE A 250 -28.31 -1.72 -13.88
CA PHE A 250 -29.18 -1.35 -12.76
C PHE A 250 -30.61 -1.08 -13.26
N THR A 251 -31.57 -1.01 -12.34
CA THR A 251 -32.99 -0.72 -12.65
C THR A 251 -33.47 0.45 -11.82
N ALA A 252 -33.86 1.54 -12.47
CA ALA A 252 -34.43 2.72 -11.82
C ALA A 252 -35.81 2.46 -11.22
N SER A 253 -36.28 3.38 -10.38
CA SER A 253 -37.65 3.35 -9.82
C SER A 253 -38.76 3.44 -10.88
N THR A 254 -38.44 3.86 -12.09
CA THR A 254 -39.31 3.86 -13.28
C THR A 254 -39.39 2.50 -13.99
N GLY A 255 -38.55 1.54 -13.61
CA GLY A 255 -38.32 0.29 -14.37
C GLY A 255 -37.30 0.42 -15.51
N SER A 256 -36.82 1.64 -15.80
CA SER A 256 -35.81 1.90 -16.84
C SER A 256 -34.45 1.30 -16.46
N GLU A 257 -33.67 0.89 -17.46
CA GLU A 257 -32.29 0.43 -17.27
C GLU A 257 -31.34 1.61 -17.09
N VAL A 258 -30.37 1.48 -16.18
CA VAL A 258 -29.37 2.51 -15.87
C VAL A 258 -28.00 1.85 -15.72
N TYR A 259 -26.95 2.55 -16.15
CA TYR A 259 -25.56 2.11 -16.12
C TYR A 259 -24.68 3.25 -15.58
N THR A 260 -23.48 2.94 -15.11
CA THR A 260 -22.46 3.95 -14.83
C THR A 260 -22.08 4.71 -16.11
N PRO A 261 -21.75 6.02 -16.01
CA PRO A 261 -21.55 6.86 -17.19
C PRO A 261 -20.28 6.50 -17.96
N PHE A 262 -20.29 6.77 -19.27
CA PHE A 262 -19.10 6.77 -20.12
C PHE A 262 -18.18 7.96 -19.82
N GLU A 263 -16.95 7.92 -20.34
CA GLU A 263 -16.12 9.13 -20.45
C GLU A 263 -16.60 10.00 -21.62
N VAL A 264 -16.46 11.33 -21.49
CA VAL A 264 -16.91 12.30 -22.51
C VAL A 264 -15.82 13.31 -22.80
N PHE A 265 -15.33 13.33 -24.03
CA PHE A 265 -14.38 14.31 -24.54
C PHE A 265 -15.13 15.35 -25.37
N THR A 266 -15.07 16.62 -24.96
CA THR A 266 -15.75 17.72 -25.68
C THR A 266 -14.79 18.37 -26.66
N ILE A 267 -15.15 18.46 -27.94
CA ILE A 267 -14.35 19.10 -28.99
C ILE A 267 -15.09 20.24 -29.68
N ASP A 268 -14.34 21.15 -30.29
CA ASP A 268 -14.83 22.28 -31.08
C ASP A 268 -14.66 22.00 -32.57
N SER A 269 -15.66 22.36 -33.37
CA SER A 269 -15.58 22.18 -34.83
C SER A 269 -14.48 23.07 -35.44
N GLY A 270 -13.76 22.53 -36.42
CA GLY A 270 -12.62 23.19 -37.08
C GLY A 270 -11.34 23.24 -36.24
N ARG A 271 -11.22 22.44 -35.17
CA ARG A 271 -10.02 22.35 -34.31
C ARG A 271 -9.37 20.97 -34.33
N GLN A 272 -8.07 20.93 -34.09
CA GLN A 272 -7.25 19.71 -34.08
C GLN A 272 -6.81 19.36 -32.65
N TYR A 273 -7.11 18.15 -32.20
CA TYR A 273 -6.88 17.70 -30.83
C TYR A 273 -5.87 16.55 -30.78
N ARG A 274 -4.83 16.71 -29.95
CA ARG A 274 -3.85 15.65 -29.67
C ARG A 274 -4.35 14.77 -28.54
N PHE A 275 -4.96 13.64 -28.88
CA PHE A 275 -5.35 12.61 -27.92
C PHE A 275 -4.14 11.72 -27.61
N ARG A 276 -3.94 11.44 -26.32
CA ARG A 276 -2.79 10.69 -25.79
C ARG A 276 -3.26 9.35 -25.25
N LEU A 277 -3.23 8.32 -26.10
CA LEU A 277 -3.77 6.99 -25.82
C LEU A 277 -2.76 6.13 -25.04
N ILE A 278 -3.22 5.47 -23.98
CA ILE A 278 -2.39 4.65 -23.07
C ILE A 278 -3.08 3.33 -22.78
N SER A 279 -2.39 2.20 -22.99
CA SER A 279 -2.90 0.87 -22.65
C SER A 279 -2.28 0.36 -21.33
N ASN A 280 -2.96 0.56 -20.21
CA ASN A 280 -2.69 -0.16 -18.96
C ASN A 280 -3.48 -1.49 -18.96
N GLY A 281 -3.31 -2.29 -20.01
CA GLY A 281 -3.99 -3.58 -20.12
C GLY A 281 -3.45 -4.62 -19.14
N LEU A 282 -4.29 -5.59 -18.78
CA LEU A 282 -4.03 -6.52 -17.67
C LEU A 282 -3.83 -7.95 -18.15
N LEU A 283 -4.61 -8.40 -19.14
CA LEU A 283 -4.70 -9.77 -19.64
C LEU A 283 -4.45 -9.81 -21.16
N TYR A 284 -4.56 -10.98 -21.80
CA TYR A 284 -4.33 -11.17 -23.24
C TYR A 284 -5.45 -10.57 -24.12
N CYS A 285 -5.62 -9.26 -24.04
CA CYS A 285 -6.66 -8.50 -24.71
C CYS A 285 -6.03 -7.32 -25.45
N PRO A 286 -5.71 -7.46 -26.75
CA PRO A 286 -5.44 -6.32 -27.62
C PRO A 286 -6.69 -5.45 -27.75
N LYS A 287 -6.54 -4.12 -27.92
CA LYS A 287 -7.67 -3.19 -28.05
C LYS A 287 -7.67 -2.55 -29.43
N GLN A 288 -8.65 -2.86 -30.27
CA GLN A 288 -8.91 -2.07 -31.48
C GLN A 288 -9.63 -0.78 -31.08
N ILE A 289 -9.09 0.36 -31.51
CA ILE A 289 -9.62 1.70 -31.23
C ILE A 289 -9.99 2.37 -32.55
N SER A 290 -11.22 2.89 -32.60
CA SER A 290 -11.78 3.66 -33.72
C SER A 290 -12.69 4.77 -33.19
N ILE A 291 -13.07 5.71 -34.05
CA ILE A 291 -14.07 6.74 -33.76
C ILE A 291 -15.04 6.77 -34.93
N ASP A 292 -16.34 6.75 -34.65
CA ASP A 292 -17.35 6.79 -35.72
C ASP A 292 -17.24 8.12 -36.49
N ASP A 293 -17.25 8.01 -37.82
CA ASP A 293 -17.05 9.09 -38.80
C ASP A 293 -15.73 9.90 -38.70
N HIS A 294 -14.72 9.45 -37.95
CA HIS A 294 -13.42 10.14 -37.84
C HIS A 294 -12.22 9.21 -38.08
N ASN A 295 -11.30 9.60 -38.97
CA ASN A 295 -9.99 8.96 -39.11
C ASN A 295 -9.04 9.36 -37.96
N LEU A 296 -8.08 8.49 -37.65
CA LEU A 296 -7.03 8.71 -36.65
C LEU A 296 -5.71 9.02 -37.34
N THR A 297 -5.17 10.23 -37.16
CA THR A 297 -3.82 10.58 -37.65
C THR A 297 -2.79 10.31 -36.56
N VAL A 298 -2.11 9.17 -36.63
CA VAL A 298 -1.12 8.75 -35.61
C VAL A 298 0.20 9.50 -35.82
N ILE A 299 0.70 10.16 -34.77
CA ILE A 299 1.87 11.06 -34.83
C ILE A 299 3.02 10.67 -33.88
N ALA A 300 2.77 9.82 -32.88
CA ALA A 300 3.81 9.28 -32.00
C ALA A 300 3.43 7.89 -31.49
N THR A 301 4.44 7.09 -31.11
CA THR A 301 4.27 5.81 -30.41
C THR A 301 5.27 5.69 -29.27
N ASP A 302 4.82 5.18 -28.12
CA ASP A 302 5.57 5.12 -26.84
C ASP A 302 6.25 6.44 -26.42
N GLY A 303 5.69 7.57 -26.86
CA GLY A 303 6.21 8.92 -26.63
C GLY A 303 7.25 9.41 -27.65
N THR A 304 7.67 8.60 -28.63
CA THR A 304 8.59 9.05 -29.70
C THR A 304 7.85 9.42 -31.00
N PRO A 305 8.27 10.48 -31.70
CA PRO A 305 7.58 10.97 -32.88
C PRO A 305 7.85 10.13 -34.13
N ILE A 306 6.81 9.93 -34.94
CA ILE A 306 6.85 9.25 -36.23
C ILE A 306 6.48 10.20 -37.37
N GLU A 307 6.71 9.80 -38.62
CA GLU A 307 6.01 10.45 -39.73
C GLU A 307 4.50 10.15 -39.62
N PRO A 308 3.62 11.16 -39.78
CA PRO A 308 2.20 10.97 -39.55
C PRO A 308 1.58 9.93 -40.46
N ILE A 309 0.72 9.07 -39.91
CA ILE A 309 -0.03 8.08 -40.67
C ILE A 309 -1.51 8.10 -40.30
N GLU A 310 -2.34 8.35 -41.30
CA GLU A 310 -3.80 8.32 -41.17
C GLU A 310 -4.33 6.89 -41.34
N VAL A 311 -5.17 6.44 -40.39
CA VAL A 311 -5.79 5.11 -40.36
C VAL A 311 -7.23 5.19 -39.83
N GLU A 312 -8.08 4.22 -40.16
CA GLU A 312 -9.47 4.14 -39.64
C GLU A 312 -9.51 3.57 -38.22
N SER A 313 -8.54 2.70 -37.89
CA SER A 313 -8.38 2.16 -36.56
C SER A 313 -6.92 1.81 -36.25
N LEU A 314 -6.62 1.65 -34.96
CA LEU A 314 -5.33 1.14 -34.50
C LEU A 314 -5.55 0.11 -33.39
N VAL A 315 -4.70 -0.92 -33.36
CA VAL A 315 -4.69 -1.91 -32.29
C VAL A 315 -3.60 -1.56 -31.27
N MET A 316 -3.98 -1.43 -30.00
CA MET A 316 -3.04 -1.24 -28.88
C MET A 316 -2.86 -2.54 -28.11
N TYR A 317 -1.62 -2.96 -27.93
CA TYR A 317 -1.26 -3.99 -26.96
C TYR A 317 -0.98 -3.40 -25.58
N ASN A 318 -0.73 -4.25 -24.59
CA ASN A 318 -0.53 -3.82 -23.21
C ASN A 318 0.82 -3.09 -23.04
N GLY A 319 0.81 -1.92 -22.38
CA GLY A 319 1.98 -1.06 -22.17
C GLY A 319 2.30 -0.07 -23.30
N GLU A 320 1.70 -0.24 -24.48
CA GLU A 320 1.87 0.70 -25.59
C GLU A 320 1.17 2.04 -25.36
N ARG A 321 1.70 3.09 -26.01
CA ARG A 321 1.06 4.40 -26.12
C ARG A 321 1.07 4.87 -27.57
N TYR A 322 0.04 5.62 -27.96
CA TYR A 322 -0.02 6.31 -29.25
C TYR A 322 -0.56 7.73 -29.06
N ASP A 323 0.08 8.72 -29.68
CA ASP A 323 -0.52 10.06 -29.81
C ASP A 323 -1.21 10.12 -31.17
N VAL A 324 -2.50 10.47 -31.17
CA VAL A 324 -3.31 10.65 -32.39
C VAL A 324 -3.87 12.06 -32.46
N ILE A 325 -3.94 12.61 -33.67
CA ILE A 325 -4.71 13.81 -33.96
C ILE A 325 -6.11 13.41 -34.40
N ILE A 326 -7.10 14.03 -33.79
CA ILE A 326 -8.51 13.98 -34.17
C ILE A 326 -8.92 15.39 -34.60
N ASN A 327 -9.55 15.47 -35.77
CA ASN A 327 -10.07 16.70 -36.33
C ASN A 327 -11.52 16.93 -35.88
N GLY A 328 -11.89 18.17 -35.60
CA GLY A 328 -13.28 18.60 -35.46
C GLY A 328 -13.98 18.85 -36.80
N ASP A 329 -13.80 17.96 -37.79
CA ASP A 329 -14.27 18.17 -39.17
C ASP A 329 -15.67 17.61 -39.48
N GLN A 330 -16.28 16.87 -38.56
CA GLN A 330 -17.63 16.32 -38.69
C GLN A 330 -18.73 17.32 -38.24
N PRO A 331 -20.01 17.06 -38.59
CA PRO A 331 -21.15 17.81 -38.07
C PRO A 331 -21.22 17.89 -36.53
N VAL A 332 -21.95 18.87 -36.01
CA VAL A 332 -22.10 19.09 -34.56
C VAL A 332 -23.08 18.08 -33.96
N ASP A 333 -22.58 16.90 -33.61
CA ASP A 333 -23.30 15.88 -32.84
C ASP A 333 -22.39 15.13 -31.82
N ASN A 334 -22.82 13.95 -31.39
CA ASN A 334 -22.12 13.03 -30.52
C ASN A 334 -21.67 11.80 -31.33
N TYR A 335 -20.41 11.41 -31.21
CA TYR A 335 -19.84 10.25 -31.90
C TYR A 335 -19.24 9.27 -30.89
N TRP A 336 -19.33 7.96 -31.14
CA TRP A 336 -18.65 6.97 -30.30
C TRP A 336 -17.16 6.92 -30.62
N MET A 337 -16.33 7.16 -29.61
CA MET A 337 -14.99 6.55 -29.54
C MET A 337 -15.17 5.11 -29.04
N ARG A 338 -14.75 4.14 -29.84
CA ARG A 338 -14.94 2.71 -29.60
C ARG A 338 -13.63 2.06 -29.18
N VAL A 339 -13.72 1.15 -28.21
CA VAL A 339 -12.62 0.28 -27.79
C VAL A 339 -13.15 -1.15 -27.76
N VAL A 340 -12.79 -1.93 -28.77
CA VAL A 340 -13.17 -3.35 -28.92
C VAL A 340 -12.01 -4.22 -28.47
N GLY A 341 -12.25 -5.14 -27.54
CA GLY A 341 -11.22 -6.03 -27.02
C GLY A 341 -11.15 -7.32 -27.82
N LEU A 342 -10.01 -7.59 -28.44
CA LEU A 342 -9.75 -8.79 -29.24
C LEU A 342 -9.29 -9.96 -28.34
N ALA A 343 -9.17 -11.15 -28.93
CA ALA A 343 -8.66 -12.36 -28.28
C ALA A 343 -9.37 -12.71 -26.95
N ASP A 344 -8.71 -12.65 -25.78
CA ASP A 344 -9.36 -13.03 -24.51
C ASP A 344 -10.56 -12.16 -24.14
N CYS A 345 -10.60 -10.92 -24.62
CA CYS A 345 -11.75 -10.04 -24.44
C CYS A 345 -12.95 -10.46 -25.30
N GLU A 346 -12.72 -10.99 -26.50
CA GLU A 346 -13.76 -11.41 -27.43
C GLU A 346 -14.55 -12.61 -26.88
N VAL A 347 -13.92 -13.49 -26.10
CA VAL A 347 -14.57 -14.63 -25.41
C VAL A 347 -15.77 -14.19 -24.53
N LYS A 348 -15.83 -12.92 -24.12
CA LYS A 348 -16.93 -12.33 -23.34
C LYS A 348 -17.49 -11.04 -23.96
N ASN A 349 -17.22 -10.79 -25.24
CA ASN A 349 -17.59 -9.58 -25.98
C ASN A 349 -17.22 -8.28 -25.24
N ALA A 350 -16.05 -8.26 -24.59
CA ALA A 350 -15.62 -7.13 -23.77
C ALA A 350 -15.26 -5.91 -24.63
N SER A 351 -16.14 -4.91 -24.63
CA SER A 351 -15.99 -3.62 -25.30
C SER A 351 -16.22 -2.46 -24.32
N GLN A 352 -15.69 -1.28 -24.62
CA GLN A 352 -16.04 -0.03 -23.93
C GLN A 352 -16.13 1.14 -24.91
N HIS A 353 -16.90 2.16 -24.54
CA HIS A 353 -17.14 3.34 -25.36
C HIS A 353 -16.86 4.62 -24.58
N ALA A 354 -16.50 5.69 -25.29
CA ALA A 354 -16.49 7.07 -24.81
C ALA A 354 -17.17 7.97 -25.85
N ILE A 355 -17.64 9.14 -25.44
CA ILE A 355 -18.37 10.06 -26.33
C ILE A 355 -17.46 11.20 -26.76
N ILE A 356 -17.25 11.34 -28.06
CA ILE A 356 -16.72 12.56 -28.67
C ILE A 356 -17.91 13.50 -28.91
N ARG A 357 -18.00 14.57 -28.13
CA ARG A 357 -19.12 15.52 -28.15
C ARG A 357 -18.70 16.84 -28.76
N TYR A 358 -19.28 17.21 -29.91
CA TYR A 358 -19.06 18.54 -30.46
C TYR A 358 -19.75 19.61 -29.61
N ARG A 359 -19.09 20.74 -29.36
CA ARG A 359 -19.66 21.84 -28.56
C ARG A 359 -20.90 22.42 -29.25
N GLY A 360 -22.07 22.21 -28.64
CA GLY A 360 -23.37 22.60 -29.18
C GLY A 360 -24.29 21.42 -29.49
N ALA A 361 -23.76 20.19 -29.50
CA ALA A 361 -24.55 18.97 -29.54
C ALA A 361 -25.33 18.76 -28.22
N ASN A 362 -26.40 17.96 -28.27
CA ASN A 362 -27.19 17.61 -27.09
C ASN A 362 -26.40 16.72 -26.12
N GLU A 363 -26.74 16.78 -24.83
CA GLU A 363 -26.18 15.89 -23.79
C GLU A 363 -26.82 14.49 -23.82
N THR A 364 -26.68 13.81 -24.95
CA THR A 364 -27.18 12.45 -25.21
C THR A 364 -26.04 11.50 -25.56
N ASP A 365 -26.26 10.20 -25.37
CA ASP A 365 -25.45 9.15 -26.00
C ASP A 365 -25.67 9.20 -27.54
N PRO A 366 -24.66 8.90 -28.38
CA PRO A 366 -24.85 8.64 -29.81
C PRO A 366 -25.87 7.52 -30.08
N SER A 367 -26.48 7.52 -31.26
CA SER A 367 -27.63 6.65 -31.57
C SER A 367 -27.24 5.23 -32.00
N GLU A 368 -25.98 5.05 -32.36
CA GLU A 368 -25.44 3.91 -33.06
C GLU A 368 -25.22 2.74 -32.10
N SER A 369 -25.28 1.52 -32.63
CA SER A 369 -25.17 0.31 -31.83
C SER A 369 -23.88 0.25 -31.00
N ARG A 370 -24.00 -0.26 -29.77
CA ARG A 370 -22.90 -0.48 -28.82
C ARG A 370 -22.53 -1.96 -28.68
N PHE A 371 -23.03 -2.83 -29.56
CA PHE A 371 -22.59 -4.22 -29.56
C PHE A 371 -21.13 -4.33 -30.00
N HIS A 372 -20.46 -5.39 -29.53
CA HIS A 372 -19.03 -5.65 -29.72
C HIS A 372 -18.64 -5.66 -31.20
N ASP A 373 -19.35 -6.43 -32.01
CA ASP A 373 -18.98 -6.68 -33.40
C ASP A 373 -19.26 -5.47 -34.31
N ASP A 374 -20.27 -4.66 -33.98
CA ASP A 374 -20.56 -3.38 -34.67
C ASP A 374 -19.44 -2.34 -34.48
N GLY A 375 -18.51 -2.57 -33.54
CA GLY A 375 -17.34 -1.73 -33.30
C GLY A 375 -16.06 -2.16 -34.04
N LYS A 376 -16.02 -3.36 -34.61
CA LYS A 376 -14.86 -3.85 -35.40
C LYS A 376 -14.71 -3.04 -36.69
N ARG A 377 -13.48 -2.88 -37.18
CA ARG A 377 -13.17 -2.14 -38.42
C ARG A 377 -12.15 -2.92 -39.25
N ASP A 378 -12.46 -3.18 -40.51
CA ASP A 378 -11.67 -4.04 -41.41
C ASP A 378 -10.91 -3.25 -42.51
N GLY A 379 -10.97 -1.92 -42.48
CA GLY A 379 -10.29 -1.04 -43.43
C GLY A 379 -8.80 -0.87 -43.13
N LYS A 380 -8.32 0.38 -43.08
CA LYS A 380 -6.90 0.66 -42.79
C LYS A 380 -6.61 0.57 -41.29
N ILE A 381 -5.79 -0.41 -40.88
CA ILE A 381 -5.48 -0.74 -39.48
C ILE A 381 -3.98 -0.59 -39.21
N LEU A 382 -3.63 0.18 -38.17
CA LEU A 382 -2.26 0.18 -37.61
C LEU A 382 -2.09 -0.92 -36.54
N ASN A 383 -0.93 -1.59 -36.56
CA ASN A 383 -0.47 -2.57 -35.56
C ASN A 383 -1.38 -3.83 -35.38
N PRO A 384 -1.98 -4.37 -36.46
CA PRO A 384 -3.06 -5.36 -36.37
C PRO A 384 -2.65 -6.69 -35.72
N LEU A 385 -3.64 -7.45 -35.26
CA LEU A 385 -3.46 -8.72 -34.56
C LEU A 385 -3.00 -9.82 -35.52
N ASN A 386 -1.88 -10.48 -35.19
CA ASN A 386 -1.37 -11.73 -35.77
C ASN A 386 -1.54 -11.87 -37.29
N THR A 387 -1.20 -10.80 -38.02
CA THR A 387 -1.37 -10.67 -39.47
C THR A 387 -0.07 -10.25 -40.16
N GLN A 388 0.08 -10.63 -41.43
CA GLN A 388 1.15 -10.17 -42.31
C GLN A 388 0.84 -8.76 -42.86
N GLU A 389 1.87 -8.07 -43.35
CA GLU A 389 1.76 -6.73 -43.94
C GLU A 389 0.91 -6.74 -45.23
N THR A 390 0.02 -5.76 -45.37
CA THR A 390 -0.73 -5.48 -46.61
C THR A 390 -0.85 -3.97 -46.84
N GLU A 391 -1.44 -3.55 -47.97
CA GLU A 391 -1.73 -2.14 -48.25
C GLU A 391 -2.65 -1.47 -47.19
N THR A 392 -3.43 -2.26 -46.45
CA THR A 392 -4.32 -1.77 -45.37
C THR A 392 -3.88 -2.19 -43.97
N LEU A 393 -3.11 -3.29 -43.83
CA LEU A 393 -2.65 -3.85 -42.56
C LEU A 393 -1.20 -3.48 -42.31
N ILE A 394 -0.97 -2.48 -41.45
CA ILE A 394 0.32 -1.80 -41.31
C ILE A 394 1.01 -2.24 -40.00
N PRO A 395 2.05 -3.08 -40.03
CA PRO A 395 2.80 -3.44 -38.83
C PRO A 395 3.76 -2.32 -38.41
N VAL A 396 4.06 -2.27 -37.11
CA VAL A 396 4.87 -1.19 -36.50
C VAL A 396 6.31 -1.12 -37.04
N SER A 397 6.85 -2.21 -37.59
CA SER A 397 8.15 -2.26 -38.28
C SER A 397 8.26 -1.29 -39.47
N THR A 398 7.14 -0.99 -40.15
CA THR A 398 7.10 -0.05 -41.28
C THR A 398 7.29 1.40 -40.86
N LEU A 399 6.90 1.76 -39.62
CA LEU A 399 6.80 3.13 -39.16
C LEU A 399 8.14 3.87 -39.20
N VAL A 400 8.13 5.04 -39.85
CA VAL A 400 9.26 5.95 -39.97
C VAL A 400 9.31 6.86 -38.74
N SER A 401 10.44 6.96 -38.05
CA SER A 401 10.62 7.90 -36.93
C SER A 401 11.12 9.26 -37.40
N LYS A 402 10.64 10.33 -36.75
CA LYS A 402 11.22 11.67 -36.89
C LYS A 402 12.53 11.86 -36.10
N LEU A 403 12.84 10.98 -35.15
CA LEU A 403 14.14 10.99 -34.48
C LEU A 403 15.27 10.69 -35.48
N ASP A 404 16.44 11.26 -35.28
CA ASP A 404 17.64 10.88 -36.04
C ASP A 404 18.14 9.49 -35.66
N ASP A 405 18.85 8.86 -36.60
CA ASP A 405 19.38 7.51 -36.41
C ASP A 405 20.56 7.55 -35.44
N ASP A 406 20.57 6.60 -34.50
CA ASP A 406 21.56 6.50 -33.43
C ASP A 406 22.34 5.19 -33.53
N ALA A 407 23.31 4.98 -32.64
CA ALA A 407 24.18 3.80 -32.68
C ALA A 407 23.42 2.45 -32.67
N SER A 408 22.19 2.39 -32.14
CA SER A 408 21.34 1.19 -32.22
C SER A 408 21.03 0.74 -33.66
N LEU A 409 21.18 1.61 -34.64
CA LEU A 409 20.92 1.35 -36.06
C LEU A 409 22.18 1.11 -36.92
N LYS A 410 23.38 1.04 -36.33
CA LYS A 410 24.57 0.62 -37.10
C LYS A 410 24.38 -0.78 -37.70
N ASP A 411 24.97 -1.04 -38.86
CA ASP A 411 24.77 -2.27 -39.66
C ASP A 411 24.82 -3.56 -38.83
N VAL A 412 25.93 -3.76 -38.11
CA VAL A 412 26.23 -4.96 -37.33
C VAL A 412 26.11 -4.67 -35.82
N PRO A 413 25.22 -5.35 -35.07
CA PRO A 413 25.13 -5.21 -33.62
C PRO A 413 26.32 -5.91 -32.93
N ASP A 414 26.72 -5.42 -31.77
CA ASP A 414 27.83 -6.02 -30.98
C ASP A 414 27.40 -7.32 -30.30
N LYS A 415 26.12 -7.45 -29.95
CA LYS A 415 25.51 -8.67 -29.42
C LYS A 415 24.14 -8.93 -30.04
N ARG A 416 23.85 -10.19 -30.34
CA ARG A 416 22.54 -10.69 -30.78
C ARG A 416 22.06 -11.76 -29.80
N PHE A 417 20.84 -11.63 -29.30
CA PHE A 417 20.16 -12.67 -28.51
C PHE A 417 18.91 -13.13 -29.25
N TYR A 418 18.70 -14.44 -29.32
CA TYR A 418 17.44 -15.03 -29.76
C TYR A 418 16.64 -15.41 -28.51
N LEU A 419 15.42 -14.93 -28.42
CA LEU A 419 14.52 -15.14 -27.30
C LEU A 419 13.21 -15.72 -27.85
N ALA A 420 13.18 -17.04 -28.02
CA ALA A 420 11.93 -17.75 -28.27
C ALA A 420 11.09 -17.80 -27.00
N MET A 421 9.78 -17.70 -27.14
CA MET A 421 8.87 -17.68 -26.01
C MET A 421 7.50 -18.24 -26.41
N ASP A 422 6.95 -19.10 -25.56
CA ASP A 422 5.65 -19.76 -25.79
C ASP A 422 5.06 -20.18 -24.43
N PHE A 423 3.84 -20.71 -24.46
CA PHE A 423 3.21 -21.48 -23.42
C PHE A 423 3.55 -22.95 -23.63
N TYR A 424 4.66 -23.44 -23.07
CA TYR A 424 5.08 -24.82 -23.31
C TYR A 424 4.28 -25.80 -22.43
N ASN A 425 3.98 -26.99 -22.97
CA ASN A 425 3.34 -28.09 -22.25
C ASN A 425 4.33 -28.78 -21.29
N ILE A 426 4.73 -28.05 -20.26
CA ILE A 426 5.66 -28.47 -19.21
C ILE A 426 5.00 -28.12 -17.86
N SER A 427 4.81 -29.14 -17.01
CA SER A 427 4.09 -29.01 -15.75
C SER A 427 4.86 -28.16 -14.73
N ASN A 428 4.34 -26.98 -14.40
CA ASN A 428 4.89 -26.15 -13.34
C ASN A 428 4.51 -26.70 -11.96
N TYR A 429 5.47 -27.29 -11.25
CA TYR A 429 5.24 -27.87 -9.92
C TYR A 429 4.72 -26.84 -8.90
N ARG A 430 5.00 -25.53 -9.07
CA ARG A 430 4.49 -24.48 -8.17
C ARG A 430 2.98 -24.27 -8.26
N LEU A 431 2.37 -24.71 -9.36
CA LEU A 431 0.93 -24.65 -9.59
C LEU A 431 0.27 -26.02 -9.40
N ASN A 432 0.98 -27.10 -9.75
CA ASN A 432 0.38 -28.43 -9.92
C ASN A 432 0.65 -29.43 -8.77
N ASP A 433 1.68 -29.25 -7.93
CA ASP A 433 1.97 -30.21 -6.85
C ASP A 433 0.95 -30.12 -5.69
N MET A 434 -0.01 -31.05 -5.68
CA MET A 434 -0.47 -31.81 -4.48
C MET A 434 -1.68 -32.73 -4.74
N TYR A 435 -2.35 -32.64 -5.90
CA TYR A 435 -3.55 -33.43 -6.19
C TYR A 435 -3.44 -34.18 -7.52
N GLN A 436 -4.02 -35.38 -7.57
CA GLN A 436 -4.19 -36.16 -8.81
C GLN A 436 -5.34 -35.58 -9.64
N MET A 437 -5.16 -34.35 -10.14
CA MET A 437 -6.00 -33.78 -11.18
C MET A 437 -5.71 -34.56 -12.47
N HIS A 438 -6.62 -35.45 -12.85
CA HIS A 438 -6.58 -36.08 -14.16
C HIS A 438 -6.89 -35.03 -15.25
N ASP A 439 -6.19 -35.14 -16.37
CA ASP A 439 -6.52 -34.61 -17.69
C ASP A 439 -6.57 -33.07 -17.89
N HIS A 440 -6.13 -32.26 -16.91
CA HIS A 440 -5.93 -30.81 -17.09
C HIS A 440 -4.46 -30.46 -17.39
N ILE A 441 -4.20 -30.06 -18.64
CA ILE A 441 -2.89 -29.57 -19.10
C ILE A 441 -2.74 -28.09 -18.73
N HIS A 442 -1.82 -27.79 -17.82
CA HIS A 442 -1.39 -26.43 -17.51
C HIS A 442 -0.12 -26.11 -18.30
N PHE A 443 -0.27 -25.34 -19.38
CA PHE A 443 0.86 -24.80 -20.14
C PHE A 443 1.55 -23.69 -19.35
N THR A 444 2.87 -23.56 -19.49
CA THR A 444 3.68 -22.67 -18.65
C THR A 444 4.38 -21.59 -19.50
N PRO A 445 4.23 -20.30 -19.16
CA PRO A 445 4.93 -19.21 -19.86
C PRO A 445 6.45 -19.26 -19.58
N GLN A 446 7.25 -19.32 -20.65
CA GLN A 446 8.72 -19.37 -20.58
C GLN A 446 9.38 -18.58 -21.72
N ILE A 447 10.65 -18.18 -21.52
CA ILE A 447 11.54 -17.66 -22.57
C ILE A 447 12.74 -18.62 -22.69
N ASN A 448 13.00 -19.15 -23.88
CA ASN A 448 13.98 -20.21 -24.17
C ASN A 448 13.85 -21.40 -23.19
N HIS A 449 12.60 -21.81 -22.92
CA HIS A 449 12.19 -22.80 -21.92
C HIS A 449 12.60 -22.52 -20.46
N ILE A 450 12.82 -21.25 -20.08
CA ILE A 450 13.06 -20.82 -18.70
C ILE A 450 11.91 -19.93 -18.23
N SER A 451 11.28 -20.25 -17.10
CA SER A 451 10.42 -19.29 -16.37
C SER A 451 11.30 -18.42 -15.46
N ASN A 452 11.16 -17.10 -15.55
CA ASN A 452 11.87 -16.19 -14.66
C ASN A 452 11.28 -16.23 -13.24
N ILE A 453 12.14 -16.10 -12.22
CA ILE A 453 11.73 -15.88 -10.84
C ILE A 453 12.40 -14.63 -10.26
N LEU A 454 11.64 -13.88 -9.46
CA LEU A 454 12.20 -12.73 -8.76
C LEU A 454 13.24 -13.18 -7.71
N PRO A 455 14.41 -12.53 -7.64
CA PRO A 455 15.48 -12.90 -6.72
C PRO A 455 15.14 -12.56 -5.26
N PRO A 456 15.85 -13.17 -4.28
CA PRO A 456 15.65 -12.88 -2.86
C PRO A 456 16.16 -11.49 -2.42
N SER A 457 16.90 -10.78 -3.28
CA SER A 457 17.42 -9.43 -3.04
C SER A 457 17.45 -8.62 -4.36
N PRO A 458 17.31 -7.28 -4.34
CA PRO A 458 17.29 -6.49 -5.57
C PRO A 458 18.57 -6.59 -6.40
N VAL A 459 18.45 -7.00 -7.66
CA VAL A 459 19.56 -7.16 -8.62
C VAL A 459 20.48 -5.92 -8.65
N LEU A 460 19.91 -4.72 -8.72
CA LEU A 460 20.65 -3.46 -8.92
C LEU A 460 21.55 -3.09 -7.73
N SER A 461 21.11 -3.37 -6.49
CA SER A 461 21.79 -2.89 -5.27
C SER A 461 22.35 -4.00 -4.38
N GLN A 462 21.91 -5.24 -4.58
CA GLN A 462 22.24 -6.40 -3.76
C GLN A 462 22.51 -7.66 -4.62
N PHE A 463 23.09 -7.49 -5.81
CA PHE A 463 23.45 -8.58 -6.73
C PHE A 463 24.22 -9.73 -6.05
N ASN A 464 25.19 -9.39 -5.19
CA ASN A 464 26.05 -10.36 -4.51
C ASN A 464 25.34 -11.11 -3.36
N ASP A 465 24.14 -10.68 -2.95
CA ASP A 465 23.30 -11.41 -1.99
C ASP A 465 22.40 -12.46 -2.70
N ILE A 466 22.32 -12.42 -4.05
CA ILE A 466 21.64 -13.43 -4.86
C ILE A 466 22.53 -14.68 -4.93
N PRO A 467 22.05 -15.87 -4.55
CA PRO A 467 22.77 -17.13 -4.76
C PRO A 467 23.10 -17.33 -6.23
N LYS A 468 24.34 -17.72 -6.55
CA LYS A 468 24.82 -17.84 -7.94
C LYS A 468 24.09 -18.94 -8.70
N GLU A 469 23.68 -19.98 -7.99
CA GLU A 469 22.85 -21.09 -8.45
C GLU A 469 21.42 -20.67 -8.87
N LEU A 470 20.97 -19.46 -8.52
CA LEU A 470 19.70 -18.90 -9.01
C LEU A 470 19.89 -18.01 -10.25
N LEU A 471 21.10 -17.59 -10.60
CA LEU A 471 21.37 -16.75 -11.78
C LEU A 471 21.65 -17.65 -12.99
N CYS A 472 20.82 -17.57 -14.04
CA CYS A 472 21.00 -18.44 -15.21
C CYS A 472 20.63 -17.80 -16.56
N ASN A 473 20.98 -18.51 -17.63
CA ASN A 473 20.58 -18.31 -19.01
C ASN A 473 20.58 -19.68 -19.74
N PRO A 474 20.12 -19.78 -21.02
CA PRO A 474 20.08 -21.06 -21.74
C PRO A 474 21.44 -21.74 -21.86
N GLU A 475 22.53 -20.98 -22.00
CA GLU A 475 23.90 -21.51 -22.09
C GLU A 475 24.42 -22.11 -20.77
N THR A 476 23.85 -21.73 -19.62
CA THR A 476 24.26 -22.26 -18.30
C THR A 476 23.40 -23.44 -17.88
N LEU A 477 22.07 -23.41 -18.09
CA LEU A 477 21.20 -24.55 -17.76
C LEU A 477 21.35 -25.75 -18.70
N SER A 478 21.57 -25.54 -20.00
CA SER A 478 21.78 -26.65 -20.97
C SER A 478 22.98 -27.55 -20.67
N LYS A 479 23.85 -27.16 -19.72
CA LYS A 479 24.98 -27.96 -19.21
C LYS A 479 24.60 -28.88 -18.03
N THR A 480 23.40 -28.72 -17.45
CA THR A 480 22.95 -29.43 -16.25
C THR A 480 21.55 -30.05 -16.37
N THR A 481 20.67 -29.47 -17.18
CA THR A 481 19.24 -29.81 -17.23
C THR A 481 18.71 -29.60 -18.66
N ASP A 482 17.85 -30.51 -19.13
CA ASP A 482 17.18 -30.37 -20.42
C ASP A 482 15.82 -29.66 -20.24
N CYS A 483 15.87 -28.32 -20.30
CA CYS A 483 14.70 -27.47 -20.13
C CYS A 483 13.62 -27.67 -21.22
N THR A 484 13.90 -28.40 -22.31
CA THR A 484 12.88 -28.76 -23.30
C THR A 484 11.93 -29.87 -22.79
N LYS A 485 12.28 -30.52 -21.68
CA LYS A 485 11.55 -31.67 -21.09
C LYS A 485 11.23 -31.47 -19.61
N GLU A 486 12.07 -30.74 -18.88
CA GLU A 486 11.92 -30.48 -17.45
C GLU A 486 11.62 -29.00 -17.18
N TYR A 487 10.81 -28.71 -16.14
CA TYR A 487 10.48 -27.33 -15.78
C TYR A 487 11.70 -26.61 -15.18
N CYS A 488 12.33 -25.76 -16.00
CA CYS A 488 13.40 -24.87 -15.59
C CYS A 488 12.88 -23.50 -15.12
N GLU A 489 13.34 -23.07 -13.95
CA GLU A 489 13.14 -21.72 -13.44
C GLU A 489 14.40 -21.13 -12.81
N CYS A 490 14.65 -19.84 -13.04
CA CYS A 490 15.78 -19.12 -12.45
C CYS A 490 15.57 -17.60 -12.51
N VAL A 491 16.45 -16.84 -11.88
CA VAL A 491 16.62 -15.41 -12.16
C VAL A 491 17.32 -15.31 -13.52
N HIS A 492 16.55 -15.18 -14.60
CA HIS A 492 17.05 -15.26 -15.97
C HIS A 492 17.79 -13.97 -16.32
N VAL A 493 19.11 -14.04 -16.49
CA VAL A 493 19.98 -12.87 -16.71
C VAL A 493 20.76 -12.98 -18.02
N GLN A 494 20.54 -12.02 -18.93
CA GLN A 494 21.39 -11.80 -20.09
C GLN A 494 22.40 -10.67 -19.81
N LYS A 495 23.63 -10.84 -20.29
CA LYS A 495 24.73 -9.90 -20.07
C LYS A 495 25.07 -9.11 -21.33
N VAL A 496 24.88 -7.81 -21.24
CA VAL A 496 25.37 -6.82 -22.22
C VAL A 496 26.58 -6.09 -21.63
N SER A 497 27.20 -5.18 -22.36
CA SER A 497 28.28 -4.33 -21.88
C SER A 497 27.93 -2.88 -22.18
N LEU A 498 28.39 -1.95 -21.34
CA LEU A 498 28.04 -0.54 -21.49
C LEU A 498 28.60 0.01 -22.83
N GLY A 499 27.71 0.47 -23.70
CA GLY A 499 28.03 0.92 -25.07
C GLY A 499 27.79 -0.12 -26.18
N ASP A 500 27.38 -1.36 -25.85
CA ASP A 500 26.97 -2.32 -26.87
C ASP A 500 25.73 -1.84 -27.63
N THR A 501 25.70 -2.07 -28.94
CA THR A 501 24.45 -2.18 -29.70
C THR A 501 23.96 -3.61 -29.62
N VAL A 502 22.78 -3.79 -29.02
CA VAL A 502 22.20 -5.09 -28.70
C VAL A 502 20.98 -5.32 -29.57
N GLU A 503 21.01 -6.38 -30.38
CA GLU A 503 19.86 -6.87 -31.14
C GLU A 503 19.17 -8.00 -30.37
N LEU A 504 17.86 -7.87 -30.14
CA LEU A 504 17.01 -8.95 -29.64
C LEU A 504 16.14 -9.43 -30.81
N VAL A 505 16.28 -10.71 -31.17
CA VAL A 505 15.37 -11.42 -32.05
C VAL A 505 14.35 -12.13 -31.16
N LEU A 506 13.22 -11.47 -30.93
CA LEU A 506 12.10 -12.00 -30.17
C LEU A 506 11.31 -12.93 -31.10
N ILE A 507 10.99 -14.14 -30.65
CA ILE A 507 10.34 -15.19 -31.45
C ILE A 507 9.18 -15.75 -30.66
N ASP A 508 8.05 -15.92 -31.31
CA ASP A 508 6.84 -16.56 -30.76
C ASP A 508 6.61 -17.84 -31.58
N GLU A 509 6.65 -18.99 -30.93
CA GLU A 509 6.65 -20.30 -31.62
C GLU A 509 5.24 -20.75 -32.03
N GLY A 510 4.19 -20.05 -31.57
CA GLY A 510 2.78 -20.25 -31.96
C GLY A 510 2.18 -21.61 -31.54
N HIS A 511 2.79 -22.31 -30.58
CA HIS A 511 2.33 -23.64 -30.17
C HIS A 511 0.94 -23.63 -29.52
N THR A 512 0.55 -22.54 -28.85
CA THR A 512 -0.68 -22.52 -28.04
C THR A 512 -1.39 -21.17 -28.00
N PHE A 513 -2.71 -21.21 -28.26
CA PHE A 513 -3.69 -20.13 -28.05
C PHE A 513 -3.72 -18.94 -29.04
N ASP A 514 -2.95 -18.93 -30.14
CA ASP A 514 -2.88 -17.80 -31.10
C ASP A 514 -2.54 -16.48 -30.38
N ALA A 515 -1.50 -16.50 -29.54
CA ALA A 515 -1.41 -15.70 -28.33
C ALA A 515 -0.25 -14.70 -28.30
N ASN A 516 -0.39 -13.55 -28.95
CA ASN A 516 0.67 -12.56 -29.12
C ASN A 516 1.28 -12.02 -27.80
N HIS A 517 2.54 -11.58 -27.86
CA HIS A 517 3.32 -11.23 -26.67
C HIS A 517 3.82 -9.78 -26.66
N PRO A 518 3.15 -8.86 -25.92
CA PRO A 518 3.65 -7.49 -25.74
C PRO A 518 4.84 -7.48 -24.78
N MET A 519 6.04 -7.23 -25.30
CA MET A 519 7.30 -7.18 -24.55
C MET A 519 7.72 -5.73 -24.29
N HIS A 520 7.94 -5.38 -23.02
CA HIS A 520 8.44 -4.07 -22.58
C HIS A 520 9.90 -4.14 -22.09
N LEU A 521 10.72 -3.17 -22.49
CA LEU A 521 12.10 -3.00 -22.02
C LEU A 521 12.22 -1.78 -21.08
N HIS A 522 12.55 -2.03 -19.82
CA HIS A 522 12.80 -0.98 -18.83
C HIS A 522 14.08 -0.22 -19.14
N GLY A 523 14.05 1.11 -18.96
CA GLY A 523 15.26 1.94 -18.88
C GLY A 523 15.90 2.36 -20.21
N ASN A 524 15.45 1.87 -21.37
CA ASN A 524 15.81 2.37 -22.70
C ASN A 524 14.69 2.08 -23.71
N TYR A 525 14.51 2.96 -24.69
CA TYR A 525 13.86 2.57 -25.95
C TYR A 525 14.74 1.58 -26.73
N PHE A 526 14.10 0.86 -27.64
CA PHE A 526 14.69 0.14 -28.75
C PHE A 526 14.10 0.65 -30.08
N ARG A 527 14.80 0.40 -31.18
CA ARG A 527 14.30 0.59 -32.55
C ARG A 527 13.69 -0.70 -33.04
N VAL A 528 12.49 -0.67 -33.61
CA VAL A 528 11.86 -1.84 -34.25
C VAL A 528 12.40 -1.93 -35.67
N VAL A 529 13.28 -2.92 -35.93
CA VAL A 529 14.01 -3.03 -37.22
C VAL A 529 13.42 -4.09 -38.15
N GLY A 530 12.62 -5.02 -37.62
CA GLY A 530 11.89 -6.03 -38.39
C GLY A 530 10.78 -6.66 -37.56
N MET A 531 9.71 -7.12 -38.20
CA MET A 531 8.57 -7.82 -37.58
C MET A 531 7.79 -8.52 -38.68
N ASP A 532 7.40 -9.78 -38.49
CA ASP A 532 6.62 -10.56 -39.46
C ASP A 532 5.97 -11.80 -38.81
N ARG A 533 4.86 -12.31 -39.37
CA ARG A 533 4.23 -13.58 -39.00
C ARG A 533 4.58 -14.65 -40.03
N LEU A 534 5.41 -15.62 -39.66
CA LEU A 534 5.89 -16.67 -40.58
C LEU A 534 4.81 -17.73 -40.87
N GLY A 535 3.91 -17.96 -39.92
CA GLY A 535 2.75 -18.85 -40.06
C GLY A 535 1.92 -18.89 -38.78
N SER A 536 1.14 -19.95 -38.59
CA SER A 536 0.45 -20.23 -37.31
C SER A 536 1.37 -20.86 -36.25
N THR A 537 2.61 -21.17 -36.61
CA THR A 537 3.65 -21.81 -35.78
C THR A 537 5.01 -21.54 -36.43
N THR A 538 6.08 -21.43 -35.64
CA THR A 538 7.46 -21.54 -36.12
C THR A 538 8.36 -22.08 -35.01
N THR A 539 9.67 -22.19 -35.23
CA THR A 539 10.63 -22.62 -34.22
C THR A 539 11.85 -21.71 -34.15
N LEU A 540 12.48 -21.68 -32.98
CA LEU A 540 13.74 -21.00 -32.71
C LEU A 540 14.85 -21.34 -33.73
N ASP A 541 14.90 -22.57 -34.25
CA ASP A 541 15.93 -22.99 -35.21
C ASP A 541 15.58 -22.66 -36.67
N GLU A 542 14.30 -22.64 -37.05
CA GLU A 542 13.84 -22.09 -38.34
C GLU A 542 14.19 -20.60 -38.45
N VAL A 543 13.85 -19.80 -37.43
CA VAL A 543 14.15 -18.37 -37.44
C VAL A 543 15.67 -18.11 -37.47
N LYS A 544 16.48 -18.89 -36.73
CA LYS A 544 17.95 -18.85 -36.88
C LYS A 544 18.43 -19.24 -38.28
N GLN A 545 17.75 -20.17 -38.97
CA GLN A 545 18.10 -20.57 -40.33
C GLN A 545 17.77 -19.46 -41.33
N LEU A 546 16.58 -18.85 -41.23
CA LEU A 546 16.21 -17.67 -42.00
C LEU A 546 17.20 -16.51 -41.76
N ASP A 547 17.64 -16.30 -40.51
CA ASP A 547 18.62 -15.25 -40.18
C ASP A 547 20.00 -15.50 -40.81
N LYS A 548 20.48 -16.76 -40.77
CA LYS A 548 21.73 -17.18 -41.43
C LYS A 548 21.67 -17.05 -42.95
N LEU A 549 20.48 -17.17 -43.54
CA LEU A 549 20.23 -17.01 -44.98
C LEU A 549 19.99 -15.54 -45.37
N GLY A 550 19.93 -14.60 -44.41
CA GLY A 550 19.62 -13.19 -44.66
C GLY A 550 18.16 -12.91 -45.03
N LEU A 551 17.24 -13.82 -44.69
CA LEU A 551 15.82 -13.76 -45.06
C LEU A 551 14.94 -13.06 -44.02
N LEU A 552 15.42 -12.86 -42.78
CA LEU A 552 14.72 -12.03 -41.79
C LEU A 552 14.88 -10.55 -42.14
N GLN A 553 13.76 -9.88 -42.39
CA GLN A 553 13.74 -8.50 -42.84
C GLN A 553 14.32 -7.56 -41.78
N ARG A 554 15.20 -6.65 -42.23
CA ARG A 554 15.80 -5.61 -41.39
C ARG A 554 15.90 -4.30 -42.14
N ASN A 555 15.16 -3.30 -41.70
CA ASN A 555 15.34 -1.91 -42.09
C ASN A 555 16.06 -1.18 -40.95
N LEU A 556 17.22 -0.59 -41.26
CA LEU A 556 18.10 0.08 -40.29
C LEU A 556 18.09 1.61 -40.42
N THR A 557 17.09 2.18 -41.09
CA THR A 557 17.03 3.63 -41.36
C THR A 557 15.71 4.21 -40.86
N LYS A 558 15.79 5.28 -40.07
CA LYS A 558 14.65 6.05 -39.53
C LYS A 558 13.55 5.15 -38.96
N ARG A 559 13.90 4.13 -38.16
CA ARG A 559 12.92 3.22 -37.54
C ARG A 559 12.27 3.81 -36.29
N ALA A 560 10.99 3.50 -36.09
CA ALA A 560 10.26 3.81 -34.85
C ALA A 560 11.03 3.37 -33.60
N ALA A 561 11.16 4.30 -32.65
CA ALA A 561 11.71 4.04 -31.33
C ALA A 561 10.55 3.77 -30.36
N LYS A 562 10.57 2.61 -29.71
CA LYS A 562 9.52 2.13 -28.80
C LYS A 562 10.16 1.54 -27.56
N ASP A 563 9.40 1.40 -26.49
CA ASP A 563 9.82 0.62 -25.33
C ASP A 563 8.94 -0.60 -25.10
N THR A 564 7.80 -0.69 -25.80
CA THR A 564 6.87 -1.81 -25.72
C THR A 564 6.46 -2.23 -27.13
N ILE A 565 6.57 -3.51 -27.47
CA ILE A 565 6.25 -4.02 -28.81
C ILE A 565 5.66 -5.43 -28.73
N THR A 566 4.75 -5.81 -29.62
CA THR A 566 4.33 -7.21 -29.71
C THR A 566 5.32 -8.07 -30.50
N VAL A 567 5.46 -9.32 -30.09
CA VAL A 567 5.80 -10.43 -30.98
C VAL A 567 4.49 -11.00 -31.53
N PRO A 568 4.34 -11.22 -32.85
CA PRO A 568 3.16 -11.87 -33.41
C PRO A 568 3.29 -13.40 -33.29
N ASP A 569 2.18 -14.07 -32.99
CA ASP A 569 2.12 -15.54 -32.85
C ASP A 569 2.66 -16.26 -34.10
N GLY A 570 3.48 -17.30 -33.93
CA GLY A 570 4.09 -18.02 -35.06
C GLY A 570 5.00 -17.13 -35.92
N GLY A 571 5.70 -16.19 -35.29
CA GLY A 571 6.42 -15.10 -35.95
C GLY A 571 7.58 -14.54 -35.13
N TYR A 572 8.07 -13.37 -35.55
CA TYR A 572 9.23 -12.73 -34.92
C TYR A 572 9.13 -11.20 -34.91
N THR A 573 9.84 -10.59 -33.95
CA THR A 573 10.07 -9.14 -33.86
C THR A 573 11.54 -8.90 -33.53
N ILE A 574 12.23 -8.13 -34.37
CA ILE A 574 13.64 -7.75 -34.18
C ILE A 574 13.70 -6.32 -33.67
N VAL A 575 14.32 -6.13 -32.50
CA VAL A 575 14.54 -4.82 -31.91
C VAL A 575 16.02 -4.58 -31.60
N ARG A 576 16.49 -3.33 -31.73
CA ARG A 576 17.86 -2.93 -31.39
C ARG A 576 17.88 -1.80 -30.37
N PHE A 577 18.71 -1.89 -29.33
CA PHE A 577 18.97 -0.77 -28.43
C PHE A 577 20.47 -0.55 -28.21
N HIS A 578 20.85 0.68 -27.88
CA HIS A 578 22.20 1.05 -27.50
C HIS A 578 22.30 1.06 -25.97
N ALA A 579 23.13 0.19 -25.40
CA ALA A 579 23.23 -0.07 -23.96
C ALA A 579 23.99 1.05 -23.21
N ILE A 580 23.48 2.27 -23.23
CA ILE A 580 24.08 3.47 -22.59
C ILE A 580 23.54 3.80 -21.19
N ASN A 581 22.64 2.97 -20.65
CA ASN A 581 22.12 3.11 -19.30
C ASN A 581 22.73 2.04 -18.38
N PRO A 582 23.64 2.38 -17.46
CA PRO A 582 24.28 1.38 -16.59
C PRO A 582 23.33 0.90 -15.48
N GLY A 583 23.31 -0.41 -15.24
CA GLY A 583 22.52 -1.04 -14.17
C GLY A 583 21.49 -2.04 -14.70
N SER A 584 20.86 -2.79 -13.80
CA SER A 584 19.93 -3.87 -14.15
C SER A 584 18.64 -3.34 -14.79
N MET A 585 18.43 -3.71 -16.05
CA MET A 585 17.19 -3.50 -16.82
C MET A 585 16.34 -4.79 -16.76
N LEU A 586 15.04 -4.66 -17.02
CA LEU A 586 14.10 -5.78 -17.15
C LEU A 586 13.48 -5.75 -18.55
N LEU A 587 13.43 -6.91 -19.21
CA LEU A 587 12.53 -7.20 -20.33
C LEU A 587 11.38 -8.04 -19.77
N ILE A 588 10.13 -7.64 -20.01
CA ILE A 588 8.93 -8.24 -19.37
C ILE A 588 7.75 -8.25 -20.34
N GLN A 589 7.03 -9.37 -20.43
CA GLN A 589 5.74 -9.42 -21.10
C GLN A 589 4.70 -8.67 -20.27
N VAL A 590 4.00 -7.71 -20.88
CA VAL A 590 3.09 -6.79 -20.20
C VAL A 590 1.70 -7.43 -19.94
N ASN A 591 1.65 -8.74 -19.68
CA ASN A 591 0.45 -9.49 -19.30
C ASN A 591 0.58 -9.92 -17.82
N THR A 592 -0.43 -9.65 -17.00
CA THR A 592 -0.27 -9.65 -15.54
C THR A 592 -0.33 -11.05 -14.89
N PHE A 593 -0.93 -12.02 -15.57
CA PHE A 593 -0.99 -13.42 -15.10
C PHE A 593 0.10 -14.25 -15.81
N ASP A 594 0.19 -14.09 -17.12
CA ASP A 594 1.06 -14.85 -18.02
C ASP A 594 2.40 -14.14 -18.34
N ALA A 595 3.03 -13.53 -17.33
CA ALA A 595 4.24 -12.74 -17.50
C ALA A 595 5.47 -13.62 -17.86
N LYS A 596 6.10 -13.32 -19.00
CA LYS A 596 7.38 -13.87 -19.45
C LYS A 596 8.47 -12.81 -19.34
N ASP A 597 9.48 -13.04 -18.49
CA ASP A 597 10.51 -12.03 -18.20
C ASP A 597 11.94 -12.50 -18.53
N THR A 598 12.84 -11.53 -18.69
CA THR A 598 14.30 -11.72 -18.71
C THR A 598 14.99 -10.45 -18.22
N ILE A 599 15.90 -10.55 -17.26
CA ILE A 599 16.66 -9.42 -16.72
C ILE A 599 17.90 -9.19 -17.61
N THR A 600 18.16 -7.95 -18.02
CA THR A 600 19.34 -7.58 -18.82
C THR A 600 20.29 -6.73 -17.96
N VAL A 601 21.57 -7.10 -17.89
CA VAL A 601 22.56 -6.39 -17.07
C VAL A 601 23.77 -5.97 -17.90
N PRO A 602 24.06 -4.66 -18.03
CA PRO A 602 25.30 -4.15 -18.59
C PRO A 602 26.48 -4.32 -17.63
N ASP A 603 27.50 -5.07 -18.05
CA ASP A 603 28.82 -5.06 -17.42
C ASP A 603 29.46 -3.67 -17.61
N GLY A 604 29.89 -3.03 -16.51
CA GLY A 604 30.50 -1.69 -16.52
C GLY A 604 30.50 -0.93 -15.18
N GLY A 605 29.64 -1.29 -14.23
CA GLY A 605 29.59 -0.64 -12.91
C GLY A 605 30.71 -1.10 -11.96
N TYR A 606 31.67 -0.22 -11.64
CA TYR A 606 32.77 -0.52 -10.72
C TYR A 606 32.39 -0.37 -9.24
N THR A 607 32.84 -1.31 -8.40
CA THR A 607 33.02 -1.11 -6.95
C THR A 607 34.14 -2.03 -6.44
N PHE A 608 35.05 -1.49 -5.63
CA PHE A 608 36.18 -2.23 -5.07
C PHE A 608 35.75 -3.24 -4.00
N VAL A 609 36.42 -4.40 -3.99
CA VAL A 609 36.05 -5.56 -3.14
C VAL A 609 37.06 -5.79 -2.01
N ARG A 610 36.56 -6.08 -0.80
CA ARG A 610 37.27 -6.90 0.20
C ARG A 610 36.28 -7.66 1.10
N PHE A 611 36.29 -8.99 1.01
CA PHE A 611 35.38 -9.91 1.72
C PHE A 611 35.88 -10.33 3.12
N HIS A 612 34.97 -10.79 3.99
CA HIS A 612 34.89 -12.22 4.35
C HIS A 612 33.56 -12.57 5.07
N ALA A 613 33.04 -13.79 4.89
CA ALA A 613 31.81 -14.31 5.53
C ALA A 613 31.90 -15.79 5.95
N ILE A 614 31.15 -16.21 6.98
CA ILE A 614 30.82 -17.58 7.43
C ILE A 614 29.51 -17.47 8.28
N ASN A 615 28.25 -17.79 7.91
CA ASN A 615 27.61 -18.50 6.79
C ASN A 615 27.34 -20.03 6.94
N PRO A 616 26.45 -20.46 7.88
CA PRO A 616 25.24 -21.29 7.56
C PRO A 616 24.00 -20.99 8.49
N GLY A 617 22.76 -21.50 8.30
CA GLY A 617 22.17 -22.52 7.40
C GLY A 617 20.61 -22.44 7.31
N SER A 618 19.97 -23.09 6.31
CA SER A 618 18.54 -22.95 5.87
C SER A 618 17.78 -24.29 5.65
N LEU A 619 16.56 -24.24 5.06
CA LEU A 619 15.80 -25.40 4.52
C LEU A 619 14.79 -24.96 3.42
N LEU A 620 14.82 -25.64 2.26
CA LEU A 620 13.75 -25.74 1.26
C LEU A 620 13.05 -27.11 1.42
N LEU A 621 11.82 -27.31 0.94
CA LEU A 621 11.24 -28.65 0.82
C LEU A 621 10.40 -28.80 -0.46
N ILE A 622 10.84 -29.71 -1.35
CA ILE A 622 10.01 -30.43 -2.32
C ILE A 622 10.09 -31.92 -1.93
N GLN A 623 9.06 -32.71 -2.23
CA GLN A 623 8.97 -34.11 -1.85
C GLN A 623 9.43 -35.04 -2.99
N VAL A 624 10.53 -35.75 -2.78
CA VAL A 624 10.89 -36.93 -3.60
C VAL A 624 10.92 -38.15 -2.68
N ASN A 625 10.39 -39.28 -3.17
CA ASN A 625 10.17 -40.49 -2.39
C ASN A 625 10.99 -41.64 -3.02
N MET A 626 11.97 -42.18 -2.29
CA MET A 626 12.66 -43.43 -2.66
C MET A 626 12.95 -44.26 -1.42
N SER A 627 12.77 -45.58 -1.57
CA SER A 627 13.19 -46.59 -0.60
C SER A 627 14.60 -47.13 -0.94
N ASP A 628 15.12 -47.95 -0.03
CA ASP A 628 16.19 -48.93 -0.24
C ASP A 628 17.64 -48.45 -0.49
N ALA A 629 18.39 -48.32 0.61
CA ALA A 629 19.82 -48.66 0.69
C ALA A 629 20.21 -48.94 2.16
N LYS A 630 21.31 -49.69 2.38
CA LYS A 630 21.83 -50.04 3.72
C LYS A 630 23.36 -49.90 3.83
N ASP A 631 23.79 -49.73 5.08
CA ASP A 631 25.10 -50.09 5.68
C ASP A 631 26.39 -49.27 5.42
N ALA A 632 27.19 -49.22 6.50
CA ALA A 632 28.66 -49.17 6.60
C ALA A 632 29.44 -47.86 6.91
N ILE A 633 30.56 -48.08 7.66
CA ILE A 633 31.77 -47.26 7.93
C ILE A 633 31.73 -46.28 9.15
N THR A 634 32.90 -46.12 9.80
CA THR A 634 33.14 -45.68 11.20
C THR A 634 34.47 -44.87 11.34
N VAL A 635 35.00 -44.66 12.57
CA VAL A 635 36.40 -44.26 12.93
C VAL A 635 36.71 -42.72 12.90
N PRO A 636 37.52 -42.12 13.82
CA PRO A 636 37.73 -42.32 15.27
C PRO A 636 37.66 -41.00 16.11
N ASP A 637 38.08 -41.03 17.38
CA ASP A 637 38.24 -39.86 18.26
C ASP A 637 39.38 -38.87 17.88
N GLY A 638 39.24 -37.58 18.24
CA GLY A 638 40.40 -36.68 18.45
C GLY A 638 40.30 -35.22 18.01
N GLY A 639 39.33 -34.81 17.20
CA GLY A 639 39.29 -33.48 16.55
C GLY A 639 38.30 -32.46 17.15
N TYR A 640 38.72 -31.21 17.32
CA TYR A 640 37.86 -30.06 17.64
C TYR A 640 37.77 -29.07 16.47
N PHE A 641 36.60 -28.47 16.23
CA PHE A 641 36.43 -27.30 15.38
C PHE A 641 35.78 -26.14 16.14
N ILE A 642 36.31 -24.93 15.94
CA ILE A 642 35.83 -23.68 16.53
C ILE A 642 35.55 -22.71 15.39
N VAL A 643 34.32 -22.15 15.33
CA VAL A 643 33.99 -21.04 14.43
C VAL A 643 33.60 -19.82 15.26
N ARG A 644 34.29 -18.70 15.02
CA ARG A 644 34.12 -17.42 15.73
C ARG A 644 33.63 -16.37 14.75
N PHE A 645 32.39 -15.90 14.93
CA PHE A 645 31.83 -14.83 14.11
C PHE A 645 32.50 -13.48 14.41
N HIS A 646 32.88 -12.75 13.35
CA HIS A 646 33.29 -11.35 13.40
C HIS A 646 32.38 -10.59 12.42
N ALA A 647 31.76 -9.51 12.88
CA ALA A 647 30.88 -8.67 12.06
C ALA A 647 31.47 -7.27 11.91
N THR A 648 31.75 -6.84 10.68
CA THR A 648 32.31 -5.51 10.36
C THR A 648 31.25 -4.42 10.23
N ASN A 649 29.96 -4.77 10.23
CA ASN A 649 28.86 -3.90 10.64
C ASN A 649 27.75 -4.78 11.27
N PRO A 650 27.04 -4.34 12.33
CA PRO A 650 26.23 -5.22 13.17
C PRO A 650 24.81 -5.45 12.60
N GLY A 651 24.74 -5.97 11.36
CA GLY A 651 23.49 -6.18 10.61
C GLY A 651 23.19 -7.66 10.30
N SER A 652 24.02 -8.27 9.44
CA SER A 652 23.67 -9.55 8.77
C SER A 652 24.87 -10.48 8.55
N MET A 653 24.62 -11.79 8.63
CA MET A 653 25.28 -12.87 7.88
C MET A 653 24.25 -13.99 7.68
N LEU A 654 24.41 -14.80 6.62
CA LEU A 654 23.51 -15.89 6.24
C LEU A 654 24.10 -17.24 6.72
N LEU A 655 24.13 -18.42 6.07
CA LEU A 655 23.71 -18.97 4.76
C LEU A 655 22.47 -19.91 5.09
N ILE A 656 21.96 -20.97 4.46
CA ILE A 656 22.35 -22.01 3.51
C ILE A 656 23.54 -22.91 3.98
N GLN A 657 23.44 -24.22 4.22
CA GLN A 657 22.29 -25.15 4.44
C GLN A 657 22.81 -26.42 5.18
N VAL A 658 22.10 -27.57 5.07
CA VAL A 658 22.61 -28.96 5.20
C VAL A 658 22.67 -29.50 6.66
N LYS A 659 22.20 -30.71 7.04
CA LYS A 659 21.74 -31.91 6.29
C LYS A 659 20.56 -32.65 6.98
N ILE A 660 19.87 -33.49 6.19
CA ILE A 660 19.17 -34.81 6.42
C ILE A 660 18.70 -35.23 7.84
N PHE A 661 17.61 -36.01 7.89
CA PHE A 661 16.96 -36.56 9.09
C PHE A 661 17.79 -37.59 9.90
N ASP A 662 17.55 -37.56 11.23
CA ASP A 662 17.78 -38.56 12.28
C ASP A 662 18.92 -39.59 12.16
N ALA A 663 19.95 -39.39 12.99
CA ALA A 663 20.50 -40.45 13.84
C ALA A 663 20.76 -39.90 15.26
N LYS A 664 20.78 -40.78 16.27
CA LYS A 664 21.01 -40.44 17.71
C LYS A 664 22.49 -40.07 17.91
N ASP A 665 22.94 -39.15 18.78
CA ASP A 665 22.74 -39.12 20.24
C ASP A 665 23.18 -37.77 20.89
N THR A 666 23.29 -37.70 22.23
CA THR A 666 23.65 -36.50 23.02
C THR A 666 25.13 -36.36 23.39
N ILE A 667 25.64 -35.13 23.69
CA ILE A 667 26.61 -34.82 24.79
C ILE A 667 26.76 -33.27 25.06
N THR A 668 27.49 -32.89 26.12
CA THR A 668 27.66 -31.52 26.73
C THR A 668 29.07 -30.89 26.42
N VAL A 669 29.68 -29.83 27.01
CA VAL A 669 29.70 -29.22 28.39
C VAL A 669 29.88 -27.64 28.41
N PRO A 670 30.75 -26.86 29.13
CA PRO A 670 30.39 -25.47 29.53
C PRO A 670 31.41 -24.30 29.32
N ASP A 671 30.95 -23.08 29.65
CA ASP A 671 31.60 -21.88 30.26
C ASP A 671 33.07 -21.43 29.98
N GLY A 672 33.25 -20.15 29.60
CA GLY A 672 34.53 -19.40 29.55
C GLY A 672 34.38 -17.88 29.27
N GLY A 673 35.42 -17.06 29.54
CA GLY A 673 35.45 -15.57 29.36
C GLY A 673 35.42 -15.07 27.90
N TYR A 674 35.43 -13.76 27.56
CA TYR A 674 36.07 -12.58 28.18
C TYR A 674 35.34 -11.23 27.84
N THR A 675 35.91 -10.08 28.24
CA THR A 675 35.44 -8.68 28.03
C THR A 675 36.38 -7.85 27.16
N ILE A 676 35.89 -6.77 26.50
CA ILE A 676 36.64 -5.52 26.22
C ILE A 676 35.68 -4.36 25.85
N ASP A 677 36.16 -3.12 25.94
CA ASP A 677 35.40 -1.85 25.87
C ASP A 677 35.46 -1.11 24.51
N SER A 678 34.86 0.09 24.44
CA SER A 678 34.67 0.90 23.23
C SER A 678 35.82 1.87 22.89
N CYS A 679 35.73 2.50 21.71
CA CYS A 679 36.55 3.67 21.32
C CYS A 679 35.70 4.81 20.72
N HIS A 680 36.27 6.02 20.71
CA HIS A 680 35.63 7.29 20.37
C HIS A 680 36.01 7.81 18.97
N ALA A 681 35.13 8.59 18.35
CA ALA A 681 35.46 9.59 17.33
C ALA A 681 34.49 10.77 17.43
N THR A 682 34.92 11.98 17.05
CA THR A 682 34.14 13.23 17.10
C THR A 682 34.61 14.22 16.05
N TYR A 683 33.68 14.89 15.36
CA TYR A 683 33.95 16.05 14.51
C TYR A 683 32.93 17.18 14.77
N PRO A 684 33.38 18.43 14.98
CA PRO A 684 32.53 19.62 15.08
C PRO A 684 32.55 20.45 13.78
N GLY A 685 31.45 21.14 13.44
CA GLY A 685 31.49 22.15 12.37
C GLY A 685 30.21 22.40 11.56
N PHE A 686 29.03 22.53 12.19
CA PHE A 686 27.81 22.92 11.45
C PHE A 686 26.74 23.55 12.37
N LYS A 687 26.96 24.77 12.90
CA LYS A 687 26.04 25.31 13.94
C LYS A 687 25.70 26.80 13.95
N ASP A 688 26.35 27.65 13.17
CA ASP A 688 26.21 29.11 13.34
C ASP A 688 25.42 29.82 12.22
N ILE A 689 25.04 29.12 11.15
CA ILE A 689 24.19 29.68 10.07
C ILE A 689 22.69 29.63 10.44
N ILE A 690 22.22 28.58 11.11
CA ILE A 690 20.78 28.36 11.41
C ILE A 690 20.24 29.25 12.55
N ARG A 691 21.11 30.01 13.24
CA ARG A 691 20.72 30.87 14.37
C ARG A 691 20.18 32.26 14.01
N GLY A 692 20.48 32.79 12.83
CA GLY A 692 20.00 34.11 12.41
C GLY A 692 18.51 34.13 12.07
N GLN A 693 18.08 33.26 11.14
CA GLN A 693 16.74 33.30 10.57
C GLN A 693 15.62 32.92 11.57
N PHE A 694 15.91 32.06 12.55
CA PHE A 694 14.89 31.58 13.50
C PHE A 694 14.38 32.65 14.47
N ILE A 695 15.15 33.71 14.72
CA ILE A 695 14.79 34.80 15.65
C ILE A 695 13.77 35.75 15.00
N ILE A 696 13.94 36.05 13.71
CA ILE A 696 13.02 36.90 12.93
C ILE A 696 11.64 36.23 12.83
N PHE A 697 11.61 34.92 12.55
CA PHE A 697 10.38 34.14 12.46
C PHE A 697 9.57 34.12 13.78
N LEU A 698 10.26 34.05 14.92
CA LEU A 698 9.63 34.09 16.25
C LEU A 698 9.07 35.47 16.63
N GLN A 699 9.65 36.56 16.10
CA GLN A 699 9.10 37.92 16.32
C GLN A 699 7.81 38.13 15.52
N ALA A 700 7.75 37.67 14.27
CA ALA A 700 6.54 37.74 13.45
C ALA A 700 5.34 37.00 14.10
N LEU A 701 5.55 35.75 14.55
CA LEU A 701 4.52 34.95 15.22
C LEU A 701 3.95 35.63 16.48
N ASN A 702 4.77 36.36 17.23
CA ASN A 702 4.36 37.00 18.47
C ASN A 702 3.49 38.25 18.23
N SER A 703 3.70 38.94 17.10
CA SER A 703 2.81 40.03 16.65
C SER A 703 1.45 39.49 16.18
N ILE A 704 1.43 38.40 15.41
CA ILE A 704 0.20 37.76 14.91
C ILE A 704 -0.70 37.30 16.08
N MET A 705 -0.13 36.74 17.15
CA MET A 705 -0.92 36.33 18.33
C MET A 705 -1.54 37.51 19.09
N LYS A 706 -0.89 38.68 19.13
CA LYS A 706 -1.46 39.89 19.77
C LYS A 706 -2.69 40.41 19.01
N VAL A 707 -2.64 40.43 17.68
CA VAL A 707 -3.77 40.83 16.83
C VAL A 707 -4.97 39.90 17.02
N LYS A 708 -4.76 38.57 17.04
CA LYS A 708 -5.83 37.59 17.34
C LYS A 708 -6.47 37.80 18.74
N PHE A 709 -5.71 38.25 19.74
CA PHE A 709 -6.26 38.56 21.07
C PHE A 709 -7.05 39.88 21.13
N MET A 710 -6.63 40.93 20.42
CA MET A 710 -7.39 42.19 20.35
C MET A 710 -8.73 42.02 19.63
N LEU A 711 -8.77 41.31 18.50
CA LEU A 711 -10.02 41.05 17.76
C LEU A 711 -11.04 40.27 18.61
N LEU A 712 -10.61 39.26 19.36
CA LEU A 712 -11.48 38.53 20.29
C LEU A 712 -12.04 39.41 21.41
N ALA A 713 -11.26 40.38 21.91
CA ALA A 713 -11.73 41.33 22.91
C ALA A 713 -12.75 42.34 22.33
N VAL A 714 -12.50 42.87 21.13
CA VAL A 714 -13.42 43.81 20.45
C VAL A 714 -14.76 43.15 20.13
N CYS A 715 -14.77 41.92 19.62
CA CYS A 715 -16.02 41.19 19.38
C CYS A 715 -16.82 40.95 20.68
N ALA A 716 -16.15 40.63 21.80
CA ALA A 716 -16.82 40.46 23.09
C ALA A 716 -17.44 41.78 23.61
N VAL A 717 -16.75 42.92 23.45
CA VAL A 717 -17.26 44.23 23.85
C VAL A 717 -18.47 44.65 23.01
N LEU A 718 -18.43 44.46 21.68
CA LEU A 718 -19.55 44.79 20.79
C LEU A 718 -20.80 43.92 21.07
N LEU A 719 -20.61 42.64 21.36
CA LEU A 719 -21.70 41.75 21.80
C LEU A 719 -22.32 42.18 23.14
N CYS A 720 -21.54 42.72 24.08
CA CYS A 720 -22.09 43.25 25.33
C CYS A 720 -22.83 44.59 25.15
N ILE A 721 -22.38 45.47 24.25
CA ILE A 721 -23.00 46.79 24.04
C ILE A 721 -24.41 46.66 23.44
N ASN A 722 -24.62 45.74 22.48
CA ASN A 722 -25.93 45.54 21.85
C ASN A 722 -26.97 44.83 22.74
N ILE A 723 -26.59 44.34 23.92
CA ILE A 723 -27.52 43.67 24.88
C ILE A 723 -28.06 44.67 25.93
N VAL A 724 -27.53 45.90 26.00
CA VAL A 724 -27.89 46.92 27.00
C VAL A 724 -28.79 48.03 26.43
N LYS A 725 -29.24 47.91 25.17
CA LYS A 725 -30.22 48.82 24.54
C LYS A 725 -31.38 48.03 23.91
N GLY A 726 -32.44 47.76 24.68
CA GLY A 726 -33.57 46.97 24.16
C GLY A 726 -34.77 46.70 25.07
N SER A 727 -35.11 47.55 26.06
CA SER A 727 -36.36 47.37 26.84
C SER A 727 -36.85 48.61 27.61
N SER A 728 -37.73 49.42 27.01
CA SER A 728 -38.62 50.39 27.69
C SER A 728 -39.58 51.05 26.68
N SER A 729 -40.85 51.25 27.05
CA SER A 729 -41.98 51.77 26.22
C SER A 729 -42.29 50.98 24.93
N ASP A 730 -43.52 50.70 24.48
CA ASP A 730 -44.90 50.67 25.04
C ASP A 730 -45.76 49.87 24.01
N GLY A 731 -47.05 49.53 24.16
CA GLY A 731 -48.05 49.74 25.23
C GLY A 731 -49.47 49.80 24.63
N GLY A 732 -50.49 49.18 25.25
CA GLY A 732 -51.90 49.24 24.80
C GLY A 732 -52.62 47.91 24.49
N ASP A 733 -53.62 47.59 25.33
CA ASP A 733 -54.95 47.02 25.05
C ASP A 733 -55.25 45.87 24.02
N ARG A 734 -55.84 44.80 24.57
CA ARG A 734 -57.17 44.18 24.23
C ARG A 734 -57.41 42.99 23.28
N ASN A 735 -58.32 42.15 23.81
CA ASN A 735 -59.41 41.33 23.23
C ASN A 735 -59.16 39.94 22.57
N ASP A 736 -59.87 38.95 23.15
CA ASP A 736 -60.77 37.93 22.56
C ASP A 736 -60.36 37.02 21.37
N GLY A 737 -60.81 35.76 21.29
CA GLY A 737 -61.56 34.97 22.28
C GLY A 737 -62.28 33.71 21.74
N GLY A 738 -61.90 32.51 22.21
CA GLY A 738 -62.66 31.25 22.05
C GLY A 738 -62.59 30.55 20.66
N ARG A 739 -63.22 29.37 20.43
CA ARG A 739 -63.82 28.39 21.36
C ARG A 739 -64.18 27.03 20.67
N PHE A 740 -63.65 25.90 21.17
CA PHE A 740 -64.26 24.51 21.15
C PHE A 740 -64.40 23.83 19.74
N ARG A 741 -64.66 22.52 19.50
CA ARG A 741 -65.01 21.25 20.25
C ARG A 741 -64.72 20.01 19.33
N GLY A 742 -64.66 18.71 19.71
CA GLY A 742 -64.56 18.07 21.03
C GLY A 742 -65.23 16.68 21.28
N ARG A 743 -65.27 15.69 20.35
CA ARG A 743 -65.95 14.35 20.48
C ARG A 743 -65.36 13.31 19.47
N LEU A 744 -65.48 11.95 19.54
CA LEU A 744 -65.84 10.93 20.57
C LEU A 744 -65.50 9.47 20.10
N ARG A 745 -65.41 8.50 21.05
CA ARG A 745 -65.40 7.00 20.88
C ARG A 745 -64.18 6.42 20.12
N GLY A 746 -63.75 5.16 20.23
CA GLY A 746 -64.23 3.93 20.91
C GLY A 746 -64.22 2.76 19.89
N GLY A 747 -63.95 1.49 20.18
CA GLY A 747 -63.65 0.67 21.38
C GLY A 747 -63.74 -0.83 20.97
N SER A 748 -63.49 -1.79 21.89
CA SER A 748 -63.56 -3.26 21.62
C SER A 748 -62.45 -3.80 20.66
N SER A 749 -62.11 -5.10 20.58
CA SER A 749 -62.35 -6.30 21.43
C SER A 749 -61.59 -7.51 20.86
N ASP A 750 -61.34 -8.63 21.56
CA ASP A 750 -60.86 -8.87 22.95
C ASP A 750 -60.56 -10.38 23.12
N SER A 751 -60.04 -10.81 24.30
CA SER A 751 -59.96 -12.22 24.80
C SER A 751 -59.11 -13.24 23.99
N SER A 752 -58.61 -14.38 24.49
CA SER A 752 -58.24 -14.93 25.84
C SER A 752 -57.30 -16.15 25.55
N ASP A 753 -56.75 -16.99 26.43
CA ASP A 753 -56.59 -17.17 27.89
C ASP A 753 -55.33 -18.12 28.08
N SER A 754 -54.83 -18.58 29.24
CA SER A 754 -55.11 -18.35 30.67
C SER A 754 -53.82 -18.47 31.53
N SER A 755 -53.97 -18.21 32.84
CA SER A 755 -53.14 -18.53 34.03
C SER A 755 -52.05 -19.61 33.94
N ASN A 756 -50.98 -19.66 34.76
CA ASN A 756 -50.44 -18.86 35.87
C ASN A 756 -48.97 -19.31 36.12
N GLY A 757 -48.07 -18.63 36.84
CA GLY A 757 -48.07 -17.31 37.50
C GLY A 757 -46.75 -17.15 38.28
N GLY A 758 -46.06 -15.99 38.25
CA GLY A 758 -44.68 -15.93 38.80
C GLY A 758 -43.87 -14.62 38.70
N SER A 759 -44.47 -13.46 39.02
CA SER A 759 -43.83 -12.24 39.58
C SER A 759 -42.32 -11.94 39.28
N ARG A 760 -41.89 -10.80 38.71
CA ARG A 760 -42.55 -9.47 38.52
C ARG A 760 -41.82 -8.61 37.45
N ARG A 761 -42.61 -7.76 36.75
CA ARG A 761 -42.25 -6.51 36.02
C ARG A 761 -41.31 -6.57 34.78
N ARG A 762 -41.94 -6.67 33.58
CA ARG A 762 -41.47 -6.11 32.27
C ARG A 762 -41.83 -4.59 32.24
N ARG A 763 -41.09 -3.63 31.64
CA ARG A 763 -40.76 -3.28 30.21
C ARG A 763 -42.01 -2.86 29.37
N PRO A 764 -41.92 -2.06 28.26
CA PRO A 764 -40.73 -1.69 27.43
C PRO A 764 -40.63 -0.26 26.79
N ASN A 765 -39.51 -0.01 26.08
CA ASN A 765 -39.28 0.75 24.79
C ASN A 765 -39.58 2.27 24.54
N LYS A 766 -38.54 2.94 23.95
CA LYS A 766 -38.50 4.00 22.87
C LYS A 766 -39.36 5.28 23.02
N CYS A 767 -39.01 6.50 22.58
CA CYS A 767 -37.83 7.25 22.06
C CYS A 767 -38.26 8.77 22.02
N TYR A 768 -37.57 9.84 21.55
CA TYR A 768 -36.26 10.18 20.96
C TYR A 768 -36.00 11.71 21.22
N TYR A 769 -34.76 12.23 21.09
CA TYR A 769 -34.39 13.68 21.05
C TYR A 769 -34.67 14.52 22.33
N GLN A 770 -34.07 15.69 22.62
CA GLN A 770 -32.70 16.24 22.39
C GLN A 770 -32.43 17.36 23.43
N CYS A 771 -31.20 17.92 23.45
CA CYS A 771 -30.77 19.19 24.08
C CYS A 771 -30.53 19.19 25.61
N ASP A 772 -29.95 20.29 26.11
CA ASP A 772 -28.95 20.33 27.20
C ASP A 772 -29.31 21.23 28.40
N TYR A 773 -28.52 21.10 29.49
CA TYR A 773 -28.20 22.05 30.60
C TYR A 773 -29.09 23.31 30.82
N ALA A 774 -29.45 23.73 32.05
CA ALA A 774 -28.57 23.91 33.22
C ALA A 774 -29.33 24.25 34.55
N LEU A 775 -28.56 24.51 35.63
CA LEU A 775 -28.96 25.22 36.87
C LEU A 775 -29.94 24.43 37.80
N TYR A 776 -30.11 24.70 39.11
CA TYR A 776 -29.87 25.92 39.90
C TYR A 776 -28.68 25.86 40.90
N LYS A 777 -28.81 26.49 42.09
CA LYS A 777 -27.73 27.26 42.77
C LYS A 777 -27.98 27.47 44.29
N SER A 778 -26.98 27.17 45.13
CA SER A 778 -26.75 27.79 46.47
C SER A 778 -25.22 27.91 46.72
N VAL A 779 -24.59 29.00 47.19
CA VAL A 779 -24.94 30.14 48.09
C VAL A 779 -24.90 29.73 49.57
N GLU A 780 -23.99 30.20 50.43
CA GLU A 780 -22.87 31.18 50.31
C GLU A 780 -21.76 30.81 51.36
N GLY A 781 -20.71 31.59 51.73
CA GLY A 781 -20.35 32.97 51.39
C GLY A 781 -19.11 33.54 52.12
N THR A 782 -18.95 34.87 52.03
CA THR A 782 -18.14 35.81 52.85
C THR A 782 -16.74 35.42 53.41
N LYS A 783 -15.69 35.88 52.71
CA LYS A 783 -14.64 36.85 53.16
C LYS A 783 -13.69 36.53 54.37
N PRO A 784 -12.50 37.21 54.50
CA PRO A 784 -11.67 37.94 53.51
C PRO A 784 -10.12 37.75 53.67
N LEU A 785 -9.34 38.57 52.93
CA LEU A 785 -7.92 38.96 53.17
C LEU A 785 -6.80 37.87 53.07
N ASN A 786 -5.50 38.22 53.14
CA ASN A 786 -4.68 39.09 52.25
C ASN A 786 -3.18 38.98 52.64
N TYR A 787 -2.25 39.29 51.73
CA TYR A 787 -0.84 39.69 52.02
C TYR A 787 0.06 38.62 52.72
N ASN A 788 1.40 38.72 52.75
CA ASN A 788 2.32 39.18 51.71
C ASN A 788 3.73 38.52 51.86
N PHE A 789 4.53 38.59 50.78
CA PHE A 789 6.00 38.72 50.74
C PHE A 789 6.88 38.15 51.87
N ASN A 790 7.91 37.38 51.49
CA ASN A 790 9.23 37.99 51.42
C ASN A 790 10.20 37.40 50.38
N ARG A 791 11.26 38.15 50.08
CA ARG A 791 12.28 37.89 49.05
C ARG A 791 13.21 36.72 49.43
N TYR A 792 13.81 36.07 48.43
CA TYR A 792 15.28 35.85 48.43
C TYR A 792 15.85 35.86 46.99
N ARG A 793 17.17 36.04 46.88
CA ARG A 793 17.91 36.48 45.67
C ARG A 793 18.12 35.41 44.58
N ARG A 794 18.46 35.89 43.37
CA ARG A 794 19.15 35.11 42.32
C ARG A 794 20.43 34.46 42.86
N GLY A 795 20.74 33.26 42.36
CA GLY A 795 22.09 32.69 42.33
C GLY A 795 22.38 32.16 40.92
N HIS A 796 23.58 32.40 40.38
CA HIS A 796 24.01 31.93 39.05
C HIS A 796 24.87 30.65 39.17
N GLY A 797 24.91 29.88 38.08
CA GLY A 797 25.97 28.89 37.83
C GLY A 797 25.76 27.51 38.48
N GLY A 798 26.22 26.46 37.80
CA GLY A 798 26.14 25.09 38.32
C GLY A 798 26.05 24.01 37.23
N ASN A 799 27.08 23.87 36.40
CA ASN A 799 27.16 22.77 35.42
C ASN A 799 27.63 21.49 36.14
N PHE A 800 26.70 20.71 36.68
CA PHE A 800 27.01 19.56 37.55
C PHE A 800 27.29 18.26 36.78
N GLY A 801 28.46 18.19 36.15
CA GLY A 801 29.12 16.92 35.89
C GLY A 801 29.68 16.34 37.20
N GLY A 802 29.30 15.12 37.57
CA GLY A 802 29.86 14.46 38.76
C GLY A 802 29.08 13.24 39.27
N TYR A 803 29.77 12.11 39.42
CA TYR A 803 29.23 10.91 40.07
C TYR A 803 29.07 11.13 41.58
N ARG A 804 27.84 11.33 42.08
CA ARG A 804 27.52 11.27 43.52
C ARG A 804 26.32 10.38 43.84
N ARG A 805 26.46 9.57 44.91
CA ARG A 805 25.40 8.67 45.41
C ARG A 805 24.35 9.44 46.20
N TYR A 806 23.18 9.69 45.63
CA TYR A 806 22.03 10.25 46.37
C TYR A 806 21.18 9.15 47.03
N ARG A 807 20.98 9.27 48.35
CA ARG A 807 20.21 8.32 49.18
C ARG A 807 18.91 8.99 49.67
N TYR A 808 17.96 9.19 48.75
CA TYR A 808 16.70 9.87 49.07
C TYR A 808 15.81 9.07 50.04
N GLY A 809 15.50 9.68 51.19
CA GLY A 809 14.58 9.16 52.20
C GLY A 809 13.11 9.22 51.78
N TYR A 810 12.25 8.51 52.51
CA TYR A 810 10.81 8.47 52.27
C TYR A 810 10.14 9.80 52.63
N ASN A 811 9.66 10.54 51.63
CA ASN A 811 8.89 11.77 51.85
C ASN A 811 7.42 11.58 51.44
N ARG A 812 6.48 11.68 52.39
CA ARG A 812 5.04 11.44 52.18
C ARG A 812 4.27 12.74 51.87
N GLY A 813 4.45 13.28 50.67
CA GLY A 813 3.69 14.45 50.21
C GLY A 813 2.20 14.14 49.98
N TYR A 814 1.32 15.05 50.42
CA TYR A 814 -0.15 14.93 50.27
C TYR A 814 -0.72 15.65 49.03
N GLY A 815 0.13 16.26 48.18
CA GLY A 815 -0.26 16.97 46.96
C GLY A 815 -0.46 16.07 45.72
N GLY A 816 -1.35 16.47 44.81
CA GLY A 816 -1.59 15.80 43.52
C GLY A 816 -1.07 16.57 42.31
N PHE A 817 -0.38 15.90 41.38
CA PHE A 817 0.30 16.55 40.26
C PHE A 817 -0.64 16.79 39.07
N ARG A 818 -0.82 18.06 38.70
CA ARG A 818 -1.66 18.50 37.56
C ARG A 818 -0.84 19.35 36.59
N ARG A 819 -0.76 18.97 35.30
CA ARG A 819 0.06 19.62 34.24
C ARG A 819 1.59 19.56 34.44
N TYR A 820 2.12 18.59 35.20
CA TYR A 820 3.58 18.44 35.37
C TYR A 820 4.17 17.40 34.42
N ARG A 821 5.36 17.67 33.87
CA ARG A 821 6.21 16.67 33.19
C ARG A 821 7.47 16.45 34.03
N PHE A 822 7.78 15.20 34.34
CA PHE A 822 9.02 14.81 35.03
C PHE A 822 9.84 13.87 34.14
N GLY A 823 11.11 14.22 33.91
CA GLY A 823 12.07 13.44 33.14
C GLY A 823 13.31 13.14 33.96
N ASN A 824 13.81 11.91 33.94
CA ASN A 824 15.10 11.55 34.53
C ASN A 824 15.86 10.52 33.68
N ASN A 825 17.18 10.68 33.63
CA ASN A 825 18.12 9.76 32.98
C ASN A 825 18.98 8.96 33.98
N GLY A 826 19.11 9.41 35.24
CA GLY A 826 19.94 8.75 36.25
C GLY A 826 19.28 7.50 36.85
N GLY A 827 20.02 6.39 36.94
CA GLY A 827 19.53 5.13 37.52
C GLY A 827 19.29 5.21 39.03
N PHE A 828 18.09 4.81 39.48
CA PHE A 828 17.70 4.89 40.89
C PHE A 828 18.15 3.65 41.69
N ARG A 829 19.05 3.87 42.67
CA ARG A 829 19.58 2.84 43.59
C ARG A 829 19.09 3.12 45.03
N ARG A 830 18.20 2.26 45.57
CA ARG A 830 17.67 2.32 46.96
C ARG A 830 16.89 3.61 47.35
N SER A 831 15.97 4.09 46.50
CA SER A 831 15.10 5.26 46.80
C SER A 831 13.63 5.01 46.42
N GLY A 832 12.67 5.28 47.32
CA GLY A 832 11.24 5.02 47.10
C GLY A 832 10.43 6.27 46.75
N PHE A 833 9.48 6.17 45.81
CA PHE A 833 8.51 7.22 45.50
C PHE A 833 7.09 6.69 45.74
N GLY A 834 6.41 7.25 46.75
CA GLY A 834 5.03 6.93 47.10
C GLY A 834 4.18 8.20 47.06
N ASN A 835 3.07 8.16 46.31
CA ASN A 835 2.17 9.31 46.17
C ASN A 835 0.73 8.93 46.56
N ASN A 836 0.10 9.75 47.40
CA ASN A 836 -1.31 9.60 47.76
C ASN A 836 -2.24 10.48 46.90
N GLY A 837 -1.70 11.49 46.21
CA GLY A 837 -2.39 12.28 45.20
C GLY A 837 -2.60 11.54 43.87
N GLY A 838 -3.51 12.06 43.05
CA GLY A 838 -3.74 11.60 41.67
C GLY A 838 -2.88 12.36 40.67
N PHE A 839 -2.65 11.77 39.49
CA PHE A 839 -1.99 12.42 38.35
C PHE A 839 -3.04 12.77 37.28
N ARG A 840 -3.15 14.05 36.92
CA ARG A 840 -4.11 14.53 35.89
C ARG A 840 -3.43 15.41 34.85
N ARG A 841 -3.38 14.95 33.59
CA ARG A 841 -2.59 15.58 32.51
C ARG A 841 -1.12 15.80 32.90
N SER A 842 -0.52 14.84 33.58
CA SER A 842 0.88 14.88 34.05
C SER A 842 1.61 13.61 33.62
N GLY A 843 2.87 13.75 33.19
CA GLY A 843 3.65 12.69 32.55
C GLY A 843 4.97 12.42 33.25
N PHE A 844 5.37 11.14 33.28
CA PHE A 844 6.62 10.67 33.90
C PHE A 844 7.38 9.83 32.88
N ARG A 845 8.61 10.25 32.56
CA ARG A 845 9.56 9.51 31.71
C ARG A 845 10.84 9.24 32.48
N ASN A 846 11.27 7.99 32.52
CA ASN A 846 12.54 7.61 33.14
C ASN A 846 13.31 6.62 32.28
N ASN A 847 14.57 6.95 32.03
CA ASN A 847 15.49 6.13 31.24
C ASN A 847 16.50 5.37 32.13
N GLY A 848 16.67 5.75 33.40
CA GLY A 848 17.62 5.12 34.32
C GLY A 848 17.07 3.89 35.05
N GLY A 849 17.77 2.75 35.00
CA GLY A 849 17.35 1.48 35.61
C GLY A 849 16.99 1.55 37.11
N PHE A 850 15.99 0.78 37.55
CA PHE A 850 15.55 0.68 38.95
C PHE A 850 16.13 -0.59 39.61
N SER A 851 16.83 -0.48 40.75
CA SER A 851 17.56 -1.63 41.33
C SER A 851 16.97 -2.29 42.59
N SER A 852 16.08 -1.61 43.31
CA SER A 852 15.53 -2.05 44.61
C SER A 852 14.46 -1.07 45.12
N ILE A 853 13.37 -0.92 44.37
CA ILE A 853 12.45 0.24 44.50
C ILE A 853 10.99 -0.19 44.49
N LYS A 854 10.17 0.51 45.28
CA LYS A 854 8.73 0.30 45.41
C LYS A 854 8.00 1.58 45.01
N LEU A 855 7.32 1.54 43.87
CA LEU A 855 6.40 2.60 43.44
C LEU A 855 5.00 2.23 43.94
N SER A 856 4.40 3.08 44.76
CA SER A 856 3.07 2.82 45.31
C SER A 856 2.16 4.04 45.24
N GLN A 857 0.98 3.87 44.64
CA GLN A 857 -0.07 4.90 44.62
C GLN A 857 -1.35 4.36 45.26
N GLN A 858 -1.86 5.05 46.29
CA GLN A 858 -2.83 4.46 47.21
C GLN A 858 -4.30 4.84 46.98
N ARG A 859 -4.64 6.05 46.49
CA ARG A 859 -6.02 6.58 46.62
C ARG A 859 -6.70 7.27 45.42
N ARG A 860 -6.04 7.68 44.32
CA ARG A 860 -6.70 8.37 43.19
C ARG A 860 -6.18 7.97 41.80
N LEU A 861 -7.06 8.06 40.79
CA LEU A 861 -6.86 7.59 39.40
C LEU A 861 -5.70 8.28 38.65
N PHE A 862 -5.13 7.59 37.66
CA PHE A 862 -4.44 8.22 36.53
C PHE A 862 -5.45 8.70 35.49
N VAL A 863 -5.36 9.97 35.06
CA VAL A 863 -6.31 10.59 34.11
C VAL A 863 -5.60 11.46 33.07
N ASP A 864 -5.83 11.15 31.80
CA ASP A 864 -5.42 11.94 30.63
C ASP A 864 -3.89 12.11 30.42
N GLN A 865 -3.07 11.08 30.67
CA GLN A 865 -1.69 10.97 30.13
C GLN A 865 -1.05 9.57 30.29
N ALA A 866 0.13 9.35 29.68
CA ALA A 866 0.87 8.09 29.73
C ALA A 866 2.12 8.16 30.63
N LEU A 867 2.47 7.02 31.23
CA LEU A 867 3.75 6.77 31.91
C LEU A 867 4.59 5.85 31.02
N VAL A 868 5.78 6.31 30.65
CA VAL A 868 6.67 5.62 29.69
C VAL A 868 8.05 5.44 30.30
N THR A 869 8.59 4.22 30.26
CA THR A 869 9.84 3.87 30.93
C THR A 869 10.66 2.90 30.09
N THR A 870 11.90 3.25 29.78
CA THR A 870 12.87 2.31 29.17
C THR A 870 13.69 1.57 30.25
N ALA A 871 13.47 1.88 31.53
CA ALA A 871 14.23 1.36 32.65
C ALA A 871 13.93 -0.12 32.97
N VAL A 872 14.99 -0.93 33.11
CA VAL A 872 14.88 -2.31 33.60
C VAL A 872 14.50 -2.31 35.08
N PHE A 873 13.39 -2.97 35.44
CA PHE A 873 12.97 -3.16 36.84
C PHE A 873 13.67 -4.40 37.44
N ARG A 874 14.73 -4.20 38.22
CA ARG A 874 15.48 -5.28 38.91
C ARG A 874 15.13 -5.28 40.41
N ARG A 875 14.70 -6.41 40.97
CA ARG A 875 14.37 -6.58 42.42
C ARG A 875 13.43 -5.49 42.95
N SER A 876 12.39 -5.15 42.20
CA SER A 876 11.58 -3.93 42.37
C SER A 876 10.10 -4.17 42.09
N GLY A 877 9.21 -3.28 42.53
CA GLY A 877 7.76 -3.47 42.37
C GLY A 877 6.96 -2.20 42.14
N PHE A 878 5.99 -2.28 41.23
CA PHE A 878 4.95 -1.28 41.02
C PHE A 878 3.64 -1.78 41.61
N ARG A 879 3.02 -1.04 42.54
CA ARG A 879 1.73 -1.38 43.16
C ARG A 879 0.75 -0.22 43.10
N ASN A 880 -0.31 -0.35 42.32
CA ASN A 880 -1.30 0.68 42.10
C ASN A 880 -2.70 0.28 42.60
N ASN A 881 -3.34 1.17 43.36
CA ASN A 881 -4.74 1.06 43.74
C ASN A 881 -5.67 2.01 42.96
N GLY A 882 -5.15 3.06 42.32
CA GLY A 882 -5.92 4.05 41.56
C GLY A 882 -5.93 3.76 40.06
N GLY A 883 -7.04 3.23 39.54
CA GLY A 883 -7.13 2.76 38.14
C GLY A 883 -6.82 3.78 37.05
N PHE A 884 -6.54 3.28 35.85
CA PHE A 884 -6.17 4.06 34.67
C PHE A 884 -7.42 4.44 33.85
N ARG A 885 -7.59 5.74 33.56
CA ARG A 885 -8.64 6.24 32.65
C ARG A 885 -8.03 7.15 31.59
N ARG A 886 -8.24 6.86 30.29
CA ARG A 886 -7.60 7.61 29.17
C ARG A 886 -6.10 7.81 29.40
N SER A 887 -5.43 6.74 29.84
CA SER A 887 -4.05 6.77 30.33
C SER A 887 -3.31 5.48 29.94
N GLY A 888 -2.00 5.55 29.80
CA GLY A 888 -1.16 4.41 29.38
C GLY A 888 -0.04 4.09 30.36
N PHE A 889 0.36 2.82 30.41
CA PHE A 889 1.65 2.37 30.95
C PHE A 889 2.41 1.64 29.84
N HIS A 890 3.63 2.08 29.53
CA HIS A 890 4.48 1.43 28.52
C HIS A 890 5.91 1.26 29.06
N ASN A 891 6.45 0.04 28.98
CA ASN A 891 7.74 -0.31 29.57
C ASN A 891 8.64 -1.13 28.64
N ASN A 892 9.65 -0.48 28.07
CA ASN A 892 10.57 -1.13 27.13
C ASN A 892 11.65 -1.96 27.87
N GLY A 893 11.98 -1.63 29.13
CA GLY A 893 13.08 -2.27 29.88
C GLY A 893 12.78 -3.61 30.55
N GLY A 894 11.51 -4.01 30.66
CA GLY A 894 11.09 -5.29 31.25
C GLY A 894 11.28 -5.43 32.77
N PHE A 895 10.89 -6.60 33.29
CA PHE A 895 10.87 -6.92 34.73
C PHE A 895 11.72 -8.15 35.07
N ARG A 896 12.73 -8.00 35.93
CA ARG A 896 13.65 -9.08 36.37
C ARG A 896 13.67 -9.26 37.89
N ARG A 897 13.16 -10.39 38.40
CA ARG A 897 12.92 -10.64 39.85
C ARG A 897 12.05 -9.54 40.48
N SER A 898 11.00 -9.11 39.78
CA SER A 898 10.21 -7.90 40.06
C SER A 898 8.70 -8.17 39.93
N GLY A 899 7.83 -7.22 40.26
CA GLY A 899 6.37 -7.43 40.15
C GLY A 899 5.56 -6.18 39.80
N PHE A 900 4.52 -6.36 39.00
CA PHE A 900 3.49 -5.36 38.73
C PHE A 900 2.16 -5.80 39.34
N GLY A 901 1.60 -5.03 40.26
CA GLY A 901 0.33 -5.31 40.94
C GLY A 901 -0.65 -4.16 40.83
N ASN A 902 -1.83 -4.38 40.23
CA ASN A 902 -2.81 -3.32 40.00
C ASN A 902 -4.23 -3.73 40.42
N ASN A 903 -4.84 -2.93 41.31
CA ASN A 903 -6.19 -3.17 41.82
C ASN A 903 -7.27 -2.31 41.14
N GLY A 904 -6.91 -1.18 40.53
CA GLY A 904 -7.85 -0.28 39.87
C GLY A 904 -7.95 -0.51 38.36
N GLY A 905 -9.16 -0.72 37.82
CA GLY A 905 -9.33 -1.15 36.42
C GLY A 905 -8.90 -0.15 35.35
N PHE A 906 -8.55 -0.67 34.17
CA PHE A 906 -8.17 0.08 32.98
C PHE A 906 -9.41 0.42 32.14
N ARG A 907 -9.68 1.71 31.89
CA ARG A 907 -10.82 2.19 31.08
C ARG A 907 -10.35 3.13 29.96
N GLN A 908 -10.53 2.77 28.69
CA GLN A 908 -9.95 3.53 27.56
C GLN A 908 -8.44 3.73 27.75
N SER A 909 -7.73 2.66 28.12
CA SER A 909 -6.36 2.71 28.65
C SER A 909 -5.53 1.52 28.17
N GLY A 910 -4.20 1.65 28.14
CA GLY A 910 -3.30 0.62 27.63
C GLY A 910 -2.22 0.19 28.63
N PHE A 911 -1.83 -1.08 28.57
CA PHE A 911 -0.59 -1.59 29.16
C PHE A 911 0.26 -2.21 28.05
N GLY A 912 1.51 -1.78 27.91
CA GLY A 912 2.50 -2.32 26.98
C GLY A 912 3.82 -2.65 27.68
N ASN A 913 4.47 -3.77 27.34
CA ASN A 913 5.79 -4.10 27.88
C ASN A 913 6.65 -4.90 26.89
N ASP A 914 7.86 -4.43 26.58
CA ASP A 914 8.71 -5.05 25.55
C ASP A 914 9.80 -5.94 26.13
N GLY A 915 10.50 -5.51 27.18
CA GLY A 915 11.59 -6.28 27.79
C GLY A 915 11.19 -7.54 28.58
N GLY A 916 9.93 -7.97 28.49
CA GLY A 916 9.39 -9.21 29.07
C GLY A 916 9.37 -9.29 30.61
N PHE A 917 9.12 -10.49 31.13
CA PHE A 917 8.99 -10.80 32.56
C PHE A 917 9.78 -12.06 32.92
N ARG A 918 10.97 -11.89 33.55
CA ARG A 918 11.85 -13.01 33.94
C ARG A 918 11.96 -13.16 35.46
N ARG A 919 11.41 -14.26 36.00
CA ARG A 919 11.17 -14.51 37.44
C ARG A 919 10.35 -13.37 38.06
N SER A 920 9.35 -12.89 37.32
CA SER A 920 8.57 -11.69 37.63
C SER A 920 7.09 -11.90 37.32
N GLY A 921 6.20 -11.43 38.19
CA GLY A 921 4.75 -11.61 38.05
C GLY A 921 4.00 -10.34 37.65
N PHE A 922 2.90 -10.51 36.91
CA PHE A 922 1.89 -9.47 36.67
C PHE A 922 0.57 -9.90 37.32
N GLY A 923 0.07 -9.07 38.23
CA GLY A 923 -1.17 -9.27 38.97
C GLY A 923 -2.16 -8.13 38.73
N ASN A 924 -3.36 -8.43 38.23
CA ASN A 924 -4.39 -7.40 38.00
C ASN A 924 -5.79 -7.82 38.44
N ASN A 925 -6.36 -7.04 39.36
CA ASN A 925 -7.72 -7.25 39.90
C ASN A 925 -8.77 -6.29 39.30
N GLY A 926 -8.32 -5.24 38.59
CA GLY A 926 -9.22 -4.25 38.01
C GLY A 926 -9.60 -4.54 36.55
N GLY A 927 -10.90 -4.66 36.25
CA GLY A 927 -11.46 -4.92 34.91
C GLY A 927 -10.88 -4.06 33.77
N PHE A 928 -10.57 -4.68 32.63
CA PHE A 928 -10.22 -4.00 31.37
C PHE A 928 -11.50 -3.71 30.56
N ARG A 929 -11.76 -2.44 30.23
CA ARG A 929 -12.94 -2.01 29.45
C ARG A 929 -12.56 -0.98 28.38
N ARG A 930 -12.76 -1.30 27.09
CA ARG A 930 -12.24 -0.52 25.95
C ARG A 930 -10.72 -0.28 26.11
N SER A 931 -9.97 -1.33 26.46
CA SER A 931 -8.57 -1.24 26.90
C SER A 931 -7.75 -2.41 26.36
N GLY A 932 -6.43 -2.26 26.29
CA GLY A 932 -5.52 -3.30 25.77
C GLY A 932 -4.42 -3.68 26.75
N PHE A 933 -4.02 -4.95 26.72
CA PHE A 933 -2.75 -5.44 27.25
C PHE A 933 -1.93 -6.00 26.09
N GLY A 934 -0.71 -5.51 25.89
CA GLY A 934 0.25 -6.02 24.92
C GLY A 934 1.60 -6.30 25.59
N ASN A 935 2.26 -7.39 25.23
CA ASN A 935 3.58 -7.73 25.76
C ASN A 935 4.43 -8.45 24.71
N ASN A 936 5.61 -7.88 24.39
CA ASN A 936 6.46 -8.39 23.31
C ASN A 936 7.51 -9.41 23.80
N GLY A 937 8.11 -9.22 24.98
CA GLY A 937 9.13 -10.13 25.52
C GLY A 937 8.57 -11.25 26.41
N ALA A 938 9.22 -12.42 26.41
CA ALA A 938 8.71 -13.64 27.05
C ALA A 938 8.34 -13.53 28.55
N PHE A 939 7.31 -14.28 28.95
CA PHE A 939 7.07 -14.67 30.35
C PHE A 939 7.90 -15.91 30.68
N VAL A 940 8.81 -15.78 31.65
CA VAL A 940 9.79 -16.81 32.01
C VAL A 940 9.87 -16.98 33.52
N ASP A 941 9.68 -18.22 33.99
CA ASP A 941 9.83 -18.67 35.39
C ASP A 941 8.88 -18.01 36.44
N GLN A 942 7.78 -17.32 36.07
CA GLN A 942 6.69 -16.90 36.99
C GLN A 942 5.35 -16.69 36.26
N ALA A 943 4.22 -16.69 36.99
CA ALA A 943 2.87 -16.60 36.40
C ALA A 943 2.31 -15.16 36.30
N LEU A 944 1.44 -14.96 35.31
CA LEU A 944 0.50 -13.84 35.21
C LEU A 944 -0.85 -14.28 35.77
N VAL A 945 -1.41 -13.50 36.69
CA VAL A 945 -2.70 -13.78 37.33
C VAL A 945 -3.62 -12.57 37.27
N THR A 946 -4.86 -12.78 36.85
CA THR A 946 -5.91 -11.76 36.78
C THR A 946 -7.21 -12.25 37.39
N THR A 947 -7.89 -11.38 38.13
CA THR A 947 -9.30 -11.59 38.53
C THR A 947 -10.26 -10.70 37.72
N ALA A 948 -9.71 -9.98 36.74
CA ALA A 948 -10.37 -8.94 35.97
C ALA A 948 -11.03 -9.47 34.68
N ALA A 949 -12.29 -9.11 34.48
CA ALA A 949 -12.99 -9.37 33.22
C ALA A 949 -12.53 -8.41 32.09
N PHE A 950 -12.39 -8.93 30.87
CA PHE A 950 -12.06 -8.16 29.66
C PHE A 950 -13.35 -7.87 28.88
N ARG A 951 -13.68 -6.59 28.65
CA ARG A 951 -14.96 -6.18 28.03
C ARG A 951 -14.74 -5.15 26.90
N ARG A 952 -14.84 -5.58 25.63
CA ARG A 952 -14.36 -4.80 24.47
C ARG A 952 -12.87 -4.49 24.64
N SER A 953 -12.04 -5.52 24.77
CA SER A 953 -10.63 -5.40 25.20
C SER A 953 -9.80 -6.58 24.69
N GLY A 954 -8.51 -6.38 24.45
CA GLY A 954 -7.61 -7.43 23.96
C GLY A 954 -6.48 -7.76 24.93
N PHE A 955 -5.97 -8.98 24.85
CA PHE A 955 -4.71 -9.41 25.44
C PHE A 955 -3.84 -10.01 24.33
N GLY A 956 -2.73 -9.35 23.98
CA GLY A 956 -1.76 -9.83 22.98
C GLY A 956 -0.41 -10.16 23.63
N ASN A 957 0.20 -11.28 23.29
CA ASN A 957 1.51 -11.67 23.79
C ASN A 957 2.40 -12.32 22.71
N ASN A 958 3.47 -11.65 22.31
CA ASN A 958 4.37 -12.16 21.27
C ASN A 958 5.44 -13.11 21.81
N GLY A 959 6.07 -12.80 22.95
CA GLY A 959 7.20 -13.58 23.48
C GLY A 959 6.87 -14.93 24.14
N GLY A 960 5.60 -15.32 24.23
CA GLY A 960 5.18 -16.62 24.77
C GLY A 960 5.34 -16.82 26.28
N PHE A 961 5.08 -18.05 26.73
CA PHE A 961 5.11 -18.47 28.15
C PHE A 961 6.01 -19.70 28.34
N ARG A 962 7.11 -19.57 29.10
CA ARG A 962 8.06 -20.66 29.40
C ARG A 962 8.20 -20.88 30.91
N ARG A 963 7.79 -22.05 31.43
CA ARG A 963 7.71 -22.32 32.88
C ARG A 963 6.88 -21.24 33.60
N SER A 964 5.75 -20.87 33.00
CA SER A 964 4.96 -19.69 33.36
C SER A 964 3.48 -19.93 33.04
N GLY A 965 2.58 -19.43 33.88
CA GLY A 965 1.13 -19.59 33.69
C GLY A 965 0.42 -18.29 33.33
N PHE A 966 -0.67 -18.37 32.59
CA PHE A 966 -1.73 -17.36 32.53
C PHE A 966 -2.95 -17.90 33.29
N GLY A 967 -3.40 -17.20 34.33
CA GLY A 967 -4.63 -17.55 35.07
C GLY A 967 -5.60 -16.37 35.11
N ASN A 968 -6.84 -16.58 34.68
CA ASN A 968 -7.91 -15.58 34.76
C ASN A 968 -9.18 -16.11 35.45
N ASN A 969 -9.68 -15.36 36.44
CA ASN A 969 -11.00 -15.58 37.04
C ASN A 969 -12.12 -14.76 36.37
N GLY A 970 -11.78 -13.73 35.59
CA GLY A 970 -12.74 -12.91 34.86
C GLY A 970 -12.96 -13.37 33.41
N GLY A 971 -14.20 -13.29 32.92
CA GLY A 971 -14.53 -13.69 31.54
C GLY A 971 -14.13 -12.67 30.46
N PHE A 972 -13.93 -13.17 29.24
CA PHE A 972 -13.71 -12.38 28.02
C PHE A 972 -15.03 -12.16 27.28
N ARG A 973 -15.49 -10.91 27.12
CA ARG A 973 -16.78 -10.58 26.46
C ARG A 973 -16.63 -9.51 25.37
N ARG A 974 -16.78 -9.91 24.10
CA ARG A 974 -16.40 -9.09 22.92
C ARG A 974 -14.92 -8.72 23.01
N SER A 975 -14.06 -9.71 23.15
CA SER A 975 -12.65 -9.56 23.56
C SER A 975 -11.78 -10.69 22.98
N GLY A 976 -10.48 -10.44 22.78
CA GLY A 976 -9.51 -11.44 22.30
C GLY A 976 -8.48 -11.83 23.36
N PHE A 977 -7.91 -13.02 23.22
CA PHE A 977 -6.65 -13.45 23.82
C PHE A 977 -5.83 -14.11 22.72
N ASP A 978 -4.66 -13.53 22.42
CA ASP A 978 -3.93 -13.84 21.20
C ASP A 978 -2.43 -13.97 21.56
N ASN A 979 -1.82 -15.14 21.32
CA ASN A 979 -0.47 -15.47 21.79
C ASN A 979 0.40 -16.14 20.71
N ASN A 980 1.46 -15.46 20.27
CA ASN A 980 2.32 -15.98 19.20
C ASN A 980 3.41 -16.95 19.71
N GLY A 981 4.15 -16.60 20.77
CA GLY A 981 5.30 -17.40 21.25
C GLY A 981 4.99 -18.71 22.00
N GLY A 982 3.74 -19.19 21.98
CA GLY A 982 3.34 -20.50 22.53
C GLY A 982 3.45 -20.70 24.04
N PHE A 983 3.20 -21.94 24.49
CA PHE A 983 3.23 -22.35 25.90
C PHE A 983 4.14 -23.59 26.09
N ARG A 984 5.31 -23.43 26.71
CA ARG A 984 6.31 -24.51 26.94
C ARG A 984 6.57 -24.79 28.43
N ARG A 985 6.15 -25.96 28.93
CA ARG A 985 6.10 -26.30 30.38
C ARG A 985 5.26 -25.29 31.18
N SER A 986 4.10 -24.94 30.64
CA SER A 986 3.33 -23.74 31.00
C SER A 986 1.82 -24.05 31.08
N GLY A 987 1.01 -23.09 31.54
CA GLY A 987 -0.43 -23.31 31.70
C GLY A 987 -1.28 -22.11 31.27
N PHE A 988 -2.43 -22.36 30.65
CA PHE A 988 -3.49 -21.39 30.46
C PHE A 988 -4.75 -21.83 31.22
N GLY A 989 -5.28 -20.96 32.09
CA GLY A 989 -6.49 -21.20 32.87
C GLY A 989 -7.47 -20.04 32.78
N ASN A 990 -8.72 -20.28 32.37
CA ASN A 990 -9.79 -19.27 32.43
C ASN A 990 -11.08 -19.83 33.05
N ASN A 991 -11.44 -19.34 34.24
CA ASN A 991 -12.68 -19.71 34.92
C ASN A 991 -13.92 -18.95 34.40
N GLY A 992 -13.75 -17.73 33.85
CA GLY A 992 -14.86 -16.85 33.47
C GLY A 992 -15.41 -17.00 32.05
N GLY A 993 -14.80 -17.87 31.22
CA GLY A 993 -15.27 -18.21 29.87
C GLY A 993 -15.05 -17.13 28.79
N PHE A 994 -15.48 -17.47 27.57
CA PHE A 994 -15.40 -16.64 26.36
C PHE A 994 -16.80 -16.45 25.74
N ARG A 995 -17.26 -15.20 25.57
CA ARG A 995 -18.61 -14.88 25.04
C ARG A 995 -18.59 -13.79 23.97
N ARG A 996 -18.83 -14.18 22.70
CA ARG A 996 -18.55 -13.39 21.48
C ARG A 996 -17.10 -12.93 21.46
N SER A 997 -16.17 -13.87 21.65
CA SER A 997 -14.75 -13.62 21.95
C SER A 997 -13.87 -14.66 21.25
N GLY A 998 -12.58 -14.39 21.08
CA GLY A 998 -11.61 -15.32 20.50
C GLY A 998 -10.54 -15.77 21.48
N PHE A 999 -9.98 -16.95 21.24
CA PHE A 999 -8.67 -17.38 21.74
C PHE A 999 -7.84 -17.87 20.54
N GLY A 1000 -6.68 -17.26 20.30
CA GLY A 1000 -5.70 -17.67 19.29
C GLY A 1000 -4.33 -17.98 19.92
N ASN A 1001 -3.69 -19.06 19.48
CA ASN A 1001 -2.34 -19.42 19.94
C ASN A 1001 -1.47 -20.04 18.84
N ASN A 1002 -0.60 -19.23 18.25
CA ASN A 1002 0.13 -19.59 17.03
C ASN A 1002 1.43 -20.39 17.33
N GLY A 1003 1.83 -20.50 18.60
CA GLY A 1003 3.05 -21.23 19.02
C GLY A 1003 2.80 -22.57 19.75
N GLY A 1004 1.54 -23.05 19.76
CA GLY A 1004 1.15 -24.36 20.32
C GLY A 1004 1.35 -24.54 21.83
N PHE A 1005 1.10 -25.76 22.30
CA PHE A 1005 1.26 -26.17 23.71
C PHE A 1005 2.21 -27.37 23.82
N ARG A 1006 3.40 -27.23 24.44
CA ARG A 1006 4.41 -28.31 24.59
C ARG A 1006 4.72 -28.62 26.06
N ARG A 1007 4.33 -29.82 26.53
CA ARG A 1007 4.33 -30.22 27.96
C ARG A 1007 3.56 -29.24 28.85
N SER A 1008 2.39 -28.81 28.39
CA SER A 1008 1.63 -27.68 28.95
C SER A 1008 0.15 -28.04 29.16
N GLY A 1009 -0.59 -27.23 29.91
CA GLY A 1009 -2.02 -27.43 30.17
C GLY A 1009 -2.90 -26.26 29.69
N PHE A 1010 -4.05 -26.57 29.11
CA PHE A 1010 -5.11 -25.61 28.78
C PHE A 1010 -6.41 -26.00 29.51
N GLY A 1011 -6.92 -25.11 30.36
CA GLY A 1011 -8.08 -25.37 31.21
C GLY A 1011 -9.11 -24.24 31.18
N ILE A 1012 -10.35 -24.54 30.84
CA ILE A 1012 -11.47 -23.59 30.87
C ILE A 1012 -12.64 -24.16 31.67
N LYS A 1013 -13.23 -23.35 32.56
CA LYS A 1013 -14.47 -23.71 33.28
C LYS A 1013 -15.72 -22.98 32.79
N GLY A 1014 -15.58 -21.76 32.26
CA GLY A 1014 -16.73 -20.94 31.83
C GLY A 1014 -17.19 -21.11 30.38
N GLY A 1015 -16.59 -22.04 29.63
CA GLY A 1015 -16.99 -22.42 28.27
C GLY A 1015 -16.78 -21.37 27.18
N PHE A 1016 -17.23 -21.72 25.97
CA PHE A 1016 -17.24 -20.86 24.78
C PHE A 1016 -18.68 -20.68 24.26
N ARG A 1017 -19.14 -19.42 24.19
CA ARG A 1017 -20.51 -19.08 23.75
C ARG A 1017 -20.49 -18.13 22.56
N ARG A 1018 -20.77 -18.64 21.36
CA ARG A 1018 -20.58 -17.96 20.06
C ARG A 1018 -19.17 -17.37 19.96
N SER A 1019 -18.15 -18.20 20.13
CA SER A 1019 -16.75 -17.80 20.37
C SER A 1019 -15.81 -18.81 19.73
N GLY A 1020 -14.69 -18.36 19.17
CA GLY A 1020 -13.70 -19.22 18.50
C GLY A 1020 -12.57 -19.65 19.45
N PHE A 1021 -11.97 -20.80 19.12
CA PHE A 1021 -10.70 -21.28 19.66
C PHE A 1021 -9.84 -21.74 18.48
N HIS A 1022 -8.59 -21.30 18.43
CA HIS A 1022 -7.67 -21.53 17.31
C HIS A 1022 -6.24 -21.78 17.83
N ASN A 1023 -5.55 -22.80 17.32
CA ASN A 1023 -4.23 -23.20 17.84
C ASN A 1023 -3.35 -23.92 16.80
N ASN A 1024 -2.64 -23.14 15.98
CA ASN A 1024 -1.97 -23.54 14.73
C ASN A 1024 -0.88 -24.63 14.86
N VAL A 1025 -0.40 -24.94 16.07
CA VAL A 1025 0.76 -25.85 16.32
C VAL A 1025 0.42 -26.96 17.34
N GLY A 1026 -0.88 -27.23 17.57
CA GLY A 1026 -1.35 -28.39 18.32
C GLY A 1026 -0.93 -28.49 19.80
N PHE A 1027 -1.02 -29.71 20.35
CA PHE A 1027 -0.83 -30.04 21.77
C PHE A 1027 0.20 -31.19 21.97
N ARG A 1028 1.51 -30.89 21.93
CA ARG A 1028 2.58 -31.90 22.02
C ARG A 1028 2.88 -32.32 23.47
N ARG A 1029 2.39 -33.50 23.87
CA ARG A 1029 2.41 -34.05 25.26
C ARG A 1029 1.78 -33.08 26.27
N SER A 1030 0.61 -32.55 25.92
CA SER A 1030 -0.07 -31.44 26.61
C SER A 1030 -1.55 -31.75 26.80
N GLY A 1031 -2.16 -31.29 27.89
CA GLY A 1031 -3.57 -31.58 28.21
C GLY A 1031 -4.52 -30.43 27.90
N PHE A 1032 -5.68 -30.73 27.31
CA PHE A 1032 -6.80 -29.81 27.10
C PHE A 1032 -8.00 -30.22 27.96
N ARG A 1033 -8.64 -29.27 28.65
CA ARG A 1033 -9.86 -29.52 29.44
C ARG A 1033 -10.82 -28.34 29.40
N ASN A 1034 -12.00 -28.51 28.81
CA ASN A 1034 -13.11 -27.56 28.90
C ASN A 1034 -14.28 -28.17 29.70
N ASN A 1035 -14.56 -27.64 30.89
CA ASN A 1035 -15.69 -28.06 31.72
C ASN A 1035 -16.98 -27.24 31.47
N GLY A 1036 -16.94 -26.21 30.60
CA GLY A 1036 -18.04 -25.24 30.44
C GLY A 1036 -18.84 -25.36 29.14
N GLY A 1037 -18.60 -26.41 28.35
CA GLY A 1037 -19.27 -26.65 27.07
C GLY A 1037 -18.92 -25.68 25.94
N PHE A 1038 -19.53 -25.94 24.78
CA PHE A 1038 -19.44 -25.14 23.56
C PHE A 1038 -20.87 -24.93 23.04
N SER A 1039 -21.33 -23.67 22.89
CA SER A 1039 -22.71 -23.40 22.41
C SER A 1039 -22.83 -23.17 20.90
N SER A 1040 -21.69 -23.01 20.24
CA SER A 1040 -21.45 -22.93 18.79
C SER A 1040 -19.99 -22.52 18.62
N ILE A 1041 -19.26 -23.26 17.80
CA ILE A 1041 -17.82 -23.10 17.59
C ILE A 1041 -17.46 -23.48 16.14
N ARG A 1042 -16.46 -22.80 15.58
CA ARG A 1042 -15.60 -23.36 14.53
C ARG A 1042 -14.29 -23.70 15.22
N LEU A 1043 -13.83 -24.95 15.07
CA LEU A 1043 -12.52 -25.41 15.55
C LEU A 1043 -11.57 -25.42 14.35
N TRP A 1044 -10.37 -24.87 14.55
CA TRP A 1044 -9.24 -24.90 13.63
C TRP A 1044 -7.95 -25.04 14.46
#